data_AF-A0A8H3D9U9-F1
#
_entry.id   AF-A0A8H3D9U9-F1
#
_cell.length_a   1.000
_cell.length_b   1.000
_cell.length_c   1.000
_cell.angle_alpha   90.00
_cell.angle_beta   90.00
_cell.angle_gamma   90.00
#
_symmetry.space_group_name_H-M   'P 1'
#
loop_
_entity.id
_entity.type
_entity.pdbx_description
1 polymer ?
#
loop_
_entity_poly.entity_id
_entity_poly.type
_entity_poly.pdbx_seq_one_letter_code
_entity_poly.pdbx_strand_id
1 'polypeptide(L)'
;MFTSTTPSQTPASYPHDKGRFKIIIAYWTVLIVAAPVWWVLTTVQRLPLPVAQVKEVGSKHIRIPIDVNVDVTDGLCDATTLAAKLQIAWDKTHGTEPSDIWSVLDVRMGALGSHRPDISHAVYNITVRYGYDNDPAIVHDRSFEVFSRSGCDGQLVDKVSSSLRALLTPPTHNTELRVAQYSPRYRLAFSLLNEDASFGGAVSSWTVERAIKEYLQPTLNELNILHNFTIESQVQFYAPLTTEPVPAQDGYALNQEQLTIFVNSAEWSLSSSVSNDPVLHFVLFVPSLARRPLYIQDSQGKITQFNSFLVPQWGGIAILNPTFKGSENLVLAPHDLKPIFHTFRRQLEGLLGVPALPPPVGLRLDRGIDSKQVLSGWQLDTLLRRRALENIQGSVQTLNSIVGLAGQIENMPVGPSVRDDVLSALDELSQTHNATHPTQTLTHSALSLQLASRAFFNPNMVGLLYFPAEHKYAVYTPLFAPIAVPLVVSVIRELKSRPACDQDDRREDALRRPAGSPIDLVPPPFGGISSALEMGELDPALATLDISHLIEPVTEIQANISVERACEVLLEKKEWCVAVMTQAAGAQPVCTGLFDFSDANAYMHLAVTANSLTPEDLQNDRISQIVSSARLRKEVPVELACNLSEKNPLVMLRNDTSLTTLLEIFSRGTHRVLVEGPEQQVKGIITDSALVKYFASNHDKITTSPVITQVIYTSLLDLGVITPPPIVSASPDSTVLDAMTLMSREGVSSIAVLHPGPDIGVLISTVTVTDIGQLVIPSESKSVLSMKLGAFVSDIKNPHGMINGEDLYPVYSVLPTSTLGYTIEKLLATKVHRVFVADEPEPSSPPFGQGNLKGVVSLVDILAVFARHLGIEANPGLIYIY
;
A
#
# COMPACT_ATOMS: atom_id res chain seq x y z
N MET A 1 -94.66 -19.59 -0.30
CA MET A 1 -95.07 -18.16 -0.34
C MET A 1 -93.79 -17.34 -0.41
N PHE A 2 -93.52 -16.50 -1.41
CA PHE A 2 -94.32 -16.09 -2.59
C PHE A 2 -93.53 -16.25 -3.89
N THR A 3 -94.24 -16.42 -5.00
CA THR A 3 -93.74 -16.26 -6.37
C THR A 3 -94.03 -14.85 -6.86
N SER A 4 -93.11 -14.23 -7.60
CA SER A 4 -93.43 -13.11 -8.50
C SER A 4 -92.42 -13.06 -9.66
N THR A 5 -92.94 -13.20 -10.88
CA THR A 5 -92.22 -13.12 -12.15
C THR A 5 -91.94 -11.68 -12.58
N THR A 6 -90.80 -11.46 -13.26
CA THR A 6 -90.66 -10.39 -14.26
C THR A 6 -89.67 -10.81 -15.36
N PRO A 7 -89.86 -10.40 -16.63
CA PRO A 7 -89.28 -11.09 -17.79
C PRO A 7 -87.97 -10.49 -18.32
N SER A 8 -87.41 -11.17 -19.32
CA SER A 8 -86.18 -10.85 -20.05
C SER A 8 -86.18 -9.50 -20.77
N GLN A 9 -85.00 -8.86 -20.82
CA GLN A 9 -84.66 -7.83 -21.79
C GLN A 9 -83.53 -8.33 -22.71
N THR A 10 -83.65 -8.02 -23.99
CA THR A 10 -82.66 -8.33 -25.04
C THR A 10 -81.38 -7.50 -24.90
N PRO A 11 -80.19 -8.03 -25.23
CA PRO A 11 -78.95 -7.27 -25.16
C PRO A 11 -78.89 -6.20 -26.26
N ALA A 12 -78.49 -4.99 -25.89
CA ALA A 12 -78.26 -3.89 -26.83
C ALA A 12 -76.93 -4.08 -27.58
N SER A 13 -76.97 -3.91 -28.90
CA SER A 13 -75.78 -3.81 -29.75
C SER A 13 -74.97 -2.54 -29.40
N TYR A 14 -73.66 -2.68 -29.20
CA TYR A 14 -72.72 -1.56 -29.09
C TYR A 14 -71.73 -1.55 -30.27
N PRO A 15 -71.71 -0.49 -31.11
CA PRO A 15 -70.78 -0.38 -32.23
C PRO A 15 -69.45 0.28 -31.78
N HIS A 16 -68.32 -0.45 -31.83
CA HIS A 16 -67.06 0.11 -31.31
C HIS A 16 -65.74 -0.20 -32.08
N ASP A 17 -65.79 -0.81 -33.26
CA ASP A 17 -64.55 -1.18 -33.99
C ASP A 17 -63.78 0.01 -34.56
N LYS A 18 -64.46 0.98 -35.20
CA LYS A 18 -63.79 2.15 -35.82
C LYS A 18 -63.03 3.05 -34.84
N GLY A 19 -63.35 2.98 -33.54
CA GLY A 19 -62.62 3.70 -32.49
C GLY A 19 -61.30 3.02 -32.13
N ARG A 20 -61.30 1.67 -32.05
CA ARG A 20 -60.13 0.86 -31.66
C ARG A 20 -58.99 1.01 -32.66
N PHE A 21 -59.30 0.95 -33.96
CA PHE A 21 -58.32 1.15 -35.02
C PHE A 21 -57.59 2.51 -34.93
N LYS A 22 -58.33 3.60 -34.65
CA LYS A 22 -57.75 4.94 -34.47
C LYS A 22 -56.84 5.03 -33.25
N ILE A 23 -57.22 4.38 -32.15
CA ILE A 23 -56.40 4.33 -30.92
C ILE A 23 -55.09 3.57 -31.18
N ILE A 24 -55.16 2.39 -31.83
CA ILE A 24 -53.99 1.60 -32.19
C ILE A 24 -53.04 2.41 -33.09
N ILE A 25 -53.55 3.08 -34.13
CA ILE A 25 -52.75 3.96 -34.98
C ILE A 25 -52.08 5.07 -34.16
N ALA A 26 -52.81 5.73 -33.24
CA ALA A 26 -52.25 6.81 -32.43
C ALA A 26 -51.02 6.34 -31.61
N TYR A 27 -51.10 5.18 -30.94
CA TYR A 27 -49.97 4.60 -30.21
C TYR A 27 -48.75 4.31 -31.10
N TRP A 28 -48.96 3.71 -32.27
CA TRP A 28 -47.87 3.44 -33.23
C TRP A 28 -47.28 4.72 -33.82
N THR A 29 -48.10 5.75 -34.06
CA THR A 29 -47.62 7.06 -34.54
C THR A 29 -46.70 7.71 -33.50
N VAL A 30 -47.06 7.66 -32.22
CA VAL A 30 -46.21 8.16 -31.12
C VAL A 30 -44.91 7.37 -31.02
N LEU A 31 -44.95 6.04 -31.09
CA LEU A 31 -43.74 5.21 -31.07
C LEU A 31 -42.77 5.53 -32.23
N ILE A 32 -43.29 5.69 -33.45
CA ILE A 32 -42.48 6.02 -34.63
C ILE A 32 -41.86 7.42 -34.52
N VAL A 33 -42.58 8.40 -33.96
CA VAL A 33 -42.04 9.76 -33.74
C VAL A 33 -41.06 9.80 -32.57
N ALA A 34 -41.24 8.97 -31.54
CA ALA A 34 -40.36 8.91 -30.38
C ALA A 34 -39.05 8.14 -30.64
N ALA A 35 -39.06 7.13 -31.53
CA ALA A 35 -37.90 6.28 -31.78
C ALA A 35 -36.62 7.04 -32.23
N PRO A 36 -36.67 8.03 -33.14
CA PRO A 36 -35.49 8.85 -33.49
C PRO A 36 -34.94 9.64 -32.30
N VAL A 37 -35.83 10.20 -31.46
CA VAL A 37 -35.44 10.98 -30.28
C VAL A 37 -34.79 10.07 -29.23
N TRP A 38 -35.37 8.89 -29.00
CA TRP A 38 -34.79 7.87 -28.12
C TRP A 38 -33.45 7.32 -28.65
N TRP A 39 -33.29 7.18 -29.96
CA TRP A 39 -32.01 6.78 -30.55
C TRP A 39 -30.92 7.81 -30.24
N VAL A 40 -31.16 9.09 -30.55
CA VAL A 40 -30.21 10.19 -30.29
C VAL A 40 -29.91 10.36 -28.79
N LEU A 41 -30.90 10.20 -27.91
CA LEU A 41 -30.70 10.29 -26.46
C LEU A 41 -30.00 9.06 -25.85
N THR A 42 -29.89 7.94 -26.57
CA THR A 42 -29.25 6.71 -26.05
C THR A 42 -28.04 6.24 -26.86
N THR A 43 -27.57 7.05 -27.82
CA THR A 43 -26.24 6.90 -28.45
C THR A 43 -25.15 7.46 -27.55
N VAL A 44 -24.09 6.66 -27.32
CA VAL A 44 -22.91 7.07 -26.57
C VAL A 44 -22.09 8.08 -27.38
N GLN A 45 -21.57 9.13 -26.73
CA GLN A 45 -20.73 10.14 -27.39
C GLN A 45 -19.35 9.54 -27.75
N ARG A 46 -19.05 9.50 -29.06
CA ARG A 46 -17.79 8.99 -29.61
C ARG A 46 -17.21 10.00 -30.60
N LEU A 47 -16.16 10.71 -30.18
CA LEU A 47 -15.41 11.61 -31.05
C LEU A 47 -14.43 10.85 -31.96
N PRO A 48 -14.16 11.34 -33.17
CA PRO A 48 -13.20 10.70 -34.08
C PRO A 48 -11.76 10.87 -33.57
N LEU A 49 -10.98 9.79 -33.65
CA LEU A 49 -9.55 9.77 -33.36
C LEU A 49 -8.72 9.91 -34.65
N PRO A 50 -7.50 10.48 -34.60
CA PRO A 50 -6.64 10.74 -35.77
C PRO A 50 -5.90 9.49 -36.28
N VAL A 51 -6.65 8.44 -36.66
CA VAL A 51 -6.13 7.11 -37.06
C VAL A 51 -5.03 7.17 -38.12
N ALA A 52 -5.16 8.06 -39.11
CA ALA A 52 -4.16 8.21 -40.17
C ALA A 52 -2.82 8.74 -39.64
N GLN A 53 -2.85 9.73 -38.73
CA GLN A 53 -1.64 10.33 -38.16
C GLN A 53 -0.92 9.35 -37.23
N VAL A 54 -1.65 8.57 -36.42
CA VAL A 54 -1.05 7.52 -35.57
C VAL A 54 -0.28 6.50 -36.41
N LYS A 55 -0.85 6.06 -37.53
CA LYS A 55 -0.20 5.13 -38.47
C LYS A 55 0.99 5.76 -39.19
N GLU A 56 0.88 7.01 -39.61
CA GLU A 56 1.98 7.75 -40.25
C GLU A 56 3.18 7.90 -39.30
N VAL A 57 2.93 8.32 -38.05
CA VAL A 57 3.96 8.49 -37.02
C VAL A 57 4.66 7.17 -36.71
N GLY A 58 3.93 6.06 -36.60
CA GLY A 58 4.52 4.73 -36.42
C GLY A 58 5.33 4.21 -37.61
N SER A 59 5.30 4.89 -38.77
CA SER A 59 6.11 4.55 -39.95
C SER A 59 7.32 5.48 -40.17
N LYS A 60 7.40 6.60 -39.44
CA LYS A 60 8.53 7.52 -39.52
C LYS A 60 9.74 6.95 -38.81
N HIS A 61 10.87 6.94 -39.52
CA HIS A 61 12.14 6.50 -38.97
C HIS A 61 12.70 7.63 -38.10
N ILE A 62 12.79 7.41 -36.80
CA ILE A 62 13.42 8.32 -35.86
C ILE A 62 14.91 8.43 -36.23
N ARG A 63 15.48 9.63 -36.13
CA ARG A 63 16.93 9.87 -36.26
C ARG A 63 17.39 10.80 -35.16
N ILE A 64 18.39 10.37 -34.39
CA ILE A 64 19.01 11.18 -33.34
C ILE A 64 20.37 11.66 -33.86
N PRO A 65 20.54 12.97 -34.18
CA PRO A 65 21.81 13.48 -34.69
C PRO A 65 22.88 13.48 -33.60
N ILE A 66 24.06 13.00 -33.93
CA ILE A 66 25.25 13.03 -33.07
C ILE A 66 26.42 13.59 -33.88
N ASP A 67 27.00 14.69 -33.41
CA ASP A 67 28.16 15.32 -34.04
C ASP A 67 29.44 14.89 -33.33
N VAL A 68 30.44 14.47 -34.10
CA VAL A 68 31.73 13.96 -33.60
C VAL A 68 32.87 14.73 -34.28
N ASN A 69 33.56 15.54 -33.49
CA ASN A 69 34.80 16.19 -33.92
C ASN A 69 35.97 15.22 -33.80
N VAL A 70 36.80 15.16 -34.83
CA VAL A 70 38.05 14.42 -34.87
C VAL A 70 39.21 15.42 -34.90
N ASP A 71 40.13 15.28 -33.96
CA ASP A 71 41.39 16.01 -33.89
C ASP A 71 42.56 15.02 -33.92
N VAL A 72 43.68 15.44 -34.50
CA VAL A 72 44.87 14.61 -34.68
C VAL A 72 46.10 15.43 -34.34
N THR A 73 46.77 15.10 -33.24
CA THR A 73 47.99 15.80 -32.81
C THR A 73 49.22 15.25 -33.52
N ASP A 74 50.36 15.91 -33.31
CA ASP A 74 51.70 15.40 -33.64
C ASP A 74 51.98 15.11 -35.13
N GLY A 75 51.11 15.58 -36.04
CA GLY A 75 51.28 15.45 -37.50
C GLY A 75 51.08 14.03 -38.03
N LEU A 76 50.45 13.13 -37.27
CA LEU A 76 50.19 11.73 -37.63
C LEU A 76 49.44 11.58 -38.98
N CYS A 77 48.43 12.41 -39.21
CA CYS A 77 47.71 12.56 -40.47
C CYS A 77 46.74 13.75 -40.44
N ASP A 78 46.12 14.05 -41.58
CA ASP A 78 45.05 15.04 -41.71
C ASP A 78 43.74 14.55 -41.06
N ALA A 79 43.24 15.33 -40.10
CA ALA A 79 42.01 15.04 -39.37
C ALA A 79 40.76 14.96 -40.29
N THR A 80 40.71 15.72 -41.39
CA THR A 80 39.59 15.65 -42.35
C THR A 80 39.57 14.31 -43.08
N THR A 81 40.76 13.80 -43.44
CA THR A 81 40.94 12.48 -44.04
C THR A 81 40.59 11.37 -43.06
N LEU A 82 40.91 11.52 -41.78
CA LEU A 82 40.51 10.55 -40.74
C LEU A 82 38.99 10.52 -40.55
N ALA A 83 38.35 11.69 -40.38
CA ALA A 83 36.90 11.80 -40.21
C ALA A 83 36.14 11.16 -41.39
N ALA A 84 36.57 11.40 -42.63
CA ALA A 84 35.97 10.77 -43.81
C ALA A 84 36.11 9.24 -43.81
N LYS A 85 37.27 8.69 -43.41
CA LYS A 85 37.45 7.24 -43.28
C LYS A 85 36.60 6.63 -42.16
N LEU A 86 36.48 7.33 -41.02
CA LEU A 86 35.67 6.90 -39.89
C LEU A 86 34.18 6.89 -40.23
N GLN A 87 33.68 7.90 -40.94
CA GLN A 87 32.29 7.93 -41.43
C GLN A 87 32.01 6.72 -42.34
N ILE A 88 32.88 6.42 -43.31
CA ILE A 88 32.73 5.26 -44.21
C ILE A 88 32.73 3.93 -43.41
N ALA A 89 33.59 3.81 -42.39
CA ALA A 89 33.65 2.63 -41.53
C ALA A 89 32.39 2.49 -40.65
N TRP A 90 31.85 3.61 -40.16
CA TRP A 90 30.61 3.68 -39.40
C TRP A 90 29.42 3.25 -40.25
N ASP A 91 29.21 3.90 -41.40
CA ASP A 91 28.09 3.62 -42.32
C ASP A 91 28.09 2.16 -42.80
N LYS A 92 29.28 1.62 -43.13
CA LYS A 92 29.45 0.22 -43.55
C LYS A 92 29.03 -0.79 -42.49
N THR A 93 29.14 -0.44 -41.21
CA THR A 93 28.85 -1.35 -40.08
C THR A 93 27.47 -1.14 -39.48
N HIS A 94 26.86 0.04 -39.65
CA HIS A 94 25.50 0.31 -39.18
C HIS A 94 24.42 -0.30 -40.08
N GLY A 95 24.72 -0.58 -41.35
CA GLY A 95 23.79 -1.22 -42.27
C GLY A 95 23.60 -2.73 -42.09
N THR A 96 24.38 -3.41 -41.22
CA THR A 96 24.44 -4.89 -41.18
C THR A 96 23.60 -5.57 -40.09
N GLU A 97 23.15 -4.86 -39.05
CA GLU A 97 22.28 -5.44 -37.99
C GLU A 97 20.99 -4.63 -37.80
N PRO A 98 19.91 -4.92 -38.54
CA PRO A 98 18.64 -4.18 -38.48
C PRO A 98 17.82 -4.43 -37.20
N SER A 99 18.33 -5.22 -36.26
CA SER A 99 17.70 -5.52 -34.96
C SER A 99 18.24 -4.69 -33.80
N ASP A 100 19.26 -3.85 -34.01
CA ASP A 100 19.80 -3.01 -32.94
C ASP A 100 18.92 -1.77 -32.69
N ILE A 101 18.59 -1.55 -31.43
CA ILE A 101 17.92 -0.35 -30.88
C ILE A 101 18.68 0.92 -31.29
N TRP A 102 20.00 0.84 -31.46
CA TRP A 102 20.85 1.97 -31.84
C TRP A 102 20.90 2.30 -33.34
N SER A 103 20.16 1.58 -34.20
CA SER A 103 20.03 1.89 -35.64
C SER A 103 19.43 3.28 -35.93
N VAL A 104 18.87 3.94 -34.92
CA VAL A 104 18.31 5.31 -34.91
C VAL A 104 19.38 6.42 -34.86
N LEU A 105 20.65 6.12 -34.61
CA LEU A 105 21.70 7.14 -34.46
C LEU A 105 22.22 7.66 -35.83
N ASP A 106 22.08 8.96 -36.07
CA ASP A 106 22.63 9.67 -37.23
C ASP A 106 23.96 10.34 -36.84
N VAL A 107 25.04 9.56 -36.86
CA VAL A 107 26.38 10.02 -36.44
C VAL A 107 27.11 10.69 -37.60
N ARG A 108 27.58 11.91 -37.37
CA ARG A 108 28.25 12.77 -38.34
C ARG A 108 29.64 13.10 -37.84
N MET A 109 30.65 12.81 -38.65
CA MET A 109 32.06 12.96 -38.26
C MET A 109 32.73 14.06 -39.09
N GLY A 110 33.37 15.01 -38.41
CA GLY A 110 34.09 16.13 -39.02
C GLY A 110 35.41 16.42 -38.32
N ALA A 111 36.31 17.17 -38.96
CA ALA A 111 37.53 17.65 -38.27
C ALA A 111 37.18 18.71 -37.21
N LEU A 112 38.03 18.90 -36.20
CA LEU A 112 37.84 19.90 -35.15
C LEU A 112 37.49 21.29 -35.73
N GLY A 113 36.33 21.84 -35.33
CA GLY A 113 35.81 23.12 -35.83
C GLY A 113 34.95 23.04 -37.10
N SER A 114 34.76 21.86 -37.70
CA SER A 114 33.80 21.64 -38.79
C SER A 114 32.36 21.79 -38.29
N HIS A 115 32.12 21.31 -37.07
CA HIS A 115 30.89 21.56 -36.32
C HIS A 115 31.09 22.84 -35.49
N ARG A 116 30.17 23.79 -35.64
CA ARG A 116 30.15 24.98 -34.78
C ARG A 116 29.95 24.52 -33.34
N PRO A 117 30.60 25.13 -32.32
CA PRO A 117 30.24 24.92 -30.92
C PRO A 117 28.90 25.62 -30.64
N ASP A 118 27.83 25.08 -31.24
CA ASP A 118 26.46 25.47 -31.00
C ASP A 118 25.93 24.66 -29.81
N ILE A 119 25.20 25.31 -28.92
CA ILE A 119 24.79 24.77 -27.62
C ILE A 119 23.65 23.73 -27.78
N SER A 120 23.18 23.54 -29.02
CA SER A 120 22.04 22.73 -29.44
C SER A 120 22.31 21.23 -29.59
N HIS A 121 23.55 20.79 -29.79
CA HIS A 121 23.89 19.38 -30.10
C HIS A 121 24.84 18.74 -29.08
N ALA A 122 24.71 17.43 -28.88
CA ALA A 122 25.66 16.64 -28.10
C ALA A 122 26.93 16.37 -28.95
N VAL A 123 27.88 17.31 -28.88
CA VAL A 123 29.16 17.22 -29.58
C VAL A 123 30.16 16.39 -28.78
N TYR A 124 30.73 15.36 -29.40
CA TYR A 124 31.81 14.54 -28.85
C TYR A 124 33.14 14.85 -29.52
N ASN A 125 34.25 14.78 -28.79
CA ASN A 125 35.59 15.03 -29.33
C ASN A 125 36.47 13.77 -29.27
N ILE A 126 37.06 13.39 -30.40
CA ILE A 126 38.05 12.30 -30.51
C ILE A 126 39.41 12.93 -30.75
N THR A 127 40.39 12.67 -29.88
CA THR A 127 41.77 13.15 -30.05
C THR A 127 42.70 11.96 -30.33
N VAL A 128 43.32 11.93 -31.50
CA VAL A 128 44.35 10.93 -31.80
C VAL A 128 45.72 11.51 -31.46
N ARG A 129 46.44 10.83 -30.56
CA ARG A 129 47.79 11.21 -30.08
C ARG A 129 48.84 10.19 -30.51
N TYR A 130 50.10 10.62 -30.59
CA TYR A 130 51.22 9.70 -30.82
C TYR A 130 51.45 8.79 -29.60
N GLY A 131 51.54 7.48 -29.81
CA GLY A 131 51.77 6.48 -28.76
C GLY A 131 52.01 5.07 -29.31
N TYR A 132 51.77 4.03 -28.49
CA TYR A 132 51.79 2.64 -28.94
C TYR A 132 50.37 2.21 -29.31
N ASP A 133 50.21 1.38 -30.35
CA ASP A 133 48.88 0.96 -30.83
C ASP A 133 48.15 0.07 -29.80
N ASN A 134 48.88 -0.52 -28.86
CA ASN A 134 48.36 -1.27 -27.72
C ASN A 134 48.01 -0.39 -26.49
N ASP A 135 48.35 0.90 -26.50
CA ASP A 135 48.03 1.79 -25.39
C ASP A 135 46.50 1.98 -25.29
N PRO A 136 45.95 1.94 -24.07
CA PRO A 136 44.52 2.05 -23.84
C PRO A 136 44.03 3.46 -24.18
N ALA A 137 42.90 3.55 -24.86
CA ALA A 137 42.18 4.79 -25.07
C ALA A 137 41.68 5.36 -23.72
N ILE A 138 41.80 6.67 -23.55
CA ILE A 138 41.43 7.37 -22.30
C ILE A 138 40.14 8.12 -22.52
N VAL A 139 39.16 7.96 -21.63
CA VAL A 139 37.84 8.61 -21.71
C VAL A 139 37.73 9.70 -20.66
N HIS A 140 37.39 10.92 -21.09
CA HIS A 140 37.19 12.11 -20.27
C HIS A 140 35.80 12.72 -20.59
N ASP A 141 34.83 12.65 -19.68
CA ASP A 141 33.47 13.21 -19.83
C ASP A 141 32.75 12.99 -21.20
N ARG A 142 32.97 13.86 -22.20
CA ARG A 142 32.45 13.79 -23.59
C ARG A 142 33.55 13.74 -24.68
N SER A 143 34.80 13.48 -24.30
CA SER A 143 35.90 13.20 -25.22
C SER A 143 36.54 11.85 -24.95
N PHE A 144 37.26 11.31 -25.94
CA PHE A 144 38.19 10.22 -25.71
C PHE A 144 39.45 10.36 -26.56
N GLU A 145 40.58 9.99 -25.95
CA GLU A 145 41.91 10.02 -26.54
C GLU A 145 42.30 8.62 -27.02
N VAL A 146 42.87 8.50 -28.22
CA VAL A 146 43.36 7.24 -28.77
C VAL A 146 44.81 7.38 -29.19
N PHE A 147 45.63 6.40 -28.83
CA PHE A 147 47.05 6.35 -29.17
C PHE A 147 47.30 5.47 -30.41
N SER A 148 48.18 5.97 -31.29
CA SER A 148 48.65 5.29 -32.50
C SER A 148 50.10 5.64 -32.81
N ARG A 149 50.82 4.71 -33.45
CA ARG A 149 52.17 4.93 -33.98
C ARG A 149 52.19 5.17 -35.49
N SER A 150 51.32 4.47 -36.22
CA SER A 150 51.10 4.71 -37.65
C SER A 150 50.15 5.89 -37.86
N GLY A 151 50.19 6.48 -39.06
CA GLY A 151 49.21 7.48 -39.49
C GLY A 151 47.83 6.86 -39.73
N CYS A 152 46.97 7.56 -40.46
CA CYS A 152 45.58 7.17 -40.77
C CYS A 152 45.45 5.87 -41.62
N ASP A 153 45.82 4.72 -41.06
CA ASP A 153 45.67 3.39 -41.65
C ASP A 153 44.34 2.72 -41.28
N GLY A 154 44.15 1.46 -41.68
CA GLY A 154 42.94 0.70 -41.36
C GLY A 154 42.84 0.29 -39.89
N GLN A 155 43.97 0.01 -39.23
CA GLN A 155 43.99 -0.46 -37.84
C GLN A 155 43.57 0.65 -36.88
N LEU A 156 44.02 1.88 -37.12
CA LEU A 156 43.57 3.06 -36.37
C LEU A 156 42.07 3.31 -36.57
N VAL A 157 41.58 3.23 -37.81
CA VAL A 157 40.15 3.40 -38.13
C VAL A 157 39.29 2.35 -37.43
N ASP A 158 39.72 1.08 -37.43
CA ASP A 158 39.02 -0.01 -36.75
C ASP A 158 39.07 0.15 -35.21
N LYS A 159 40.21 0.57 -34.63
CA LYS A 159 40.37 0.84 -33.19
C LYS A 159 39.47 2.00 -32.73
N VAL A 160 39.43 3.10 -33.47
CA VAL A 160 38.57 4.25 -33.14
C VAL A 160 37.10 3.91 -33.35
N SER A 161 36.73 3.24 -34.46
CA SER A 161 35.34 2.87 -34.75
C SER A 161 34.76 1.89 -33.72
N SER A 162 35.54 0.86 -33.32
CA SER A 162 35.13 -0.07 -32.26
C SER A 162 35.03 0.60 -30.89
N SER A 163 35.96 1.50 -30.54
CA SER A 163 35.89 2.28 -29.29
C SER A 163 34.67 3.21 -29.26
N LEU A 164 34.40 3.92 -30.36
CA LEU A 164 33.25 4.82 -30.49
C LEU A 164 31.93 4.04 -30.40
N ARG A 165 31.85 2.85 -31.01
CA ARG A 165 30.69 1.94 -30.89
C ARG A 165 30.48 1.51 -29.44
N ALA A 166 31.54 1.10 -28.73
CA ALA A 166 31.43 0.71 -27.32
C ALA A 166 30.94 1.84 -26.38
N LEU A 167 31.18 3.11 -26.75
CA LEU A 167 30.74 4.29 -25.99
C LEU A 167 29.32 4.75 -26.35
N LEU A 168 28.97 4.79 -27.65
CA LEU A 168 27.66 5.25 -28.14
C LEU A 168 26.57 4.17 -28.06
N THR A 169 26.94 2.91 -28.34
CA THR A 169 26.02 1.77 -28.46
C THR A 169 26.54 0.60 -27.61
N PRO A 170 26.60 0.75 -26.27
CA PRO A 170 27.14 -0.29 -25.40
C PRO A 170 26.28 -1.57 -25.48
N PRO A 171 26.90 -2.76 -25.50
CA PRO A 171 26.18 -4.02 -25.71
C PRO A 171 25.18 -4.29 -24.59
N THR A 172 23.92 -4.59 -24.94
CA THR A 172 22.80 -4.69 -23.99
C THR A 172 22.56 -6.09 -23.41
N HIS A 173 23.41 -7.08 -23.79
CA HIS A 173 23.25 -8.50 -23.43
C HIS A 173 22.82 -8.72 -21.96
N ASN A 174 21.72 -9.45 -21.78
CA ASN A 174 21.10 -9.82 -20.49
C ASN A 174 20.75 -8.65 -19.55
N THR A 175 20.87 -7.40 -20.01
CA THR A 175 20.65 -6.21 -19.19
C THR A 175 19.20 -5.73 -19.30
N GLU A 176 18.60 -5.77 -20.50
CA GLU A 176 17.24 -5.27 -20.76
C GLU A 176 16.16 -5.83 -19.82
N LEU A 177 16.15 -7.14 -19.56
CA LEU A 177 15.17 -7.76 -18.64
C LEU A 177 15.30 -7.28 -17.19
N ARG A 178 16.46 -6.72 -16.81
CA ARG A 178 16.76 -6.25 -15.44
C ARG A 178 16.42 -4.78 -15.22
N VAL A 179 16.38 -3.99 -16.28
CA VAL A 179 16.16 -2.54 -16.24
C VAL A 179 14.68 -2.24 -15.98
N ALA A 180 14.41 -1.40 -14.99
CA ALA A 180 13.06 -0.93 -14.69
C ALA A 180 12.53 -0.02 -15.83
N GLN A 181 11.23 -0.13 -16.14
CA GLN A 181 10.55 0.68 -17.17
C GLN A 181 10.65 2.17 -16.86
N TYR A 182 10.83 3.03 -17.87
CA TYR A 182 10.96 4.47 -17.65
C TYR A 182 9.77 5.06 -16.87
N SER A 183 10.08 5.86 -15.84
CA SER A 183 9.12 6.73 -15.16
C SER A 183 9.79 8.08 -14.85
N PRO A 184 9.09 9.22 -14.99
CA PRO A 184 9.61 10.53 -14.59
C PRO A 184 9.74 10.66 -13.06
N ARG A 185 9.13 9.75 -12.30
CA ARG A 185 9.20 9.68 -10.83
C ARG A 185 9.53 8.27 -10.37
N TYR A 186 10.46 8.15 -9.45
CA TYR A 186 10.77 6.89 -8.78
C TYR A 186 10.78 7.08 -7.28
N ARG A 187 10.31 6.07 -6.56
CA ARG A 187 10.48 5.97 -5.12
C ARG A 187 11.59 4.99 -4.80
N LEU A 188 12.51 5.37 -3.92
CA LEU A 188 13.61 4.52 -3.46
C LEU A 188 13.32 4.14 -2.00
N ALA A 189 12.97 2.88 -1.76
CA ALA A 189 12.58 2.39 -0.43
C ALA A 189 13.72 1.60 0.22
N PHE A 190 14.40 2.20 1.19
CA PHE A 190 15.50 1.57 1.94
C PHE A 190 14.94 0.83 3.17
N SER A 191 14.95 -0.51 3.14
CA SER A 191 14.37 -1.32 4.21
C SER A 191 15.45 -2.12 4.93
N LEU A 192 15.61 -1.91 6.24
CA LEU A 192 16.41 -2.80 7.07
C LEU A 192 15.50 -3.88 7.62
N LEU A 193 15.78 -5.15 7.30
CA LEU A 193 15.01 -6.30 7.76
C LEU A 193 15.88 -7.15 8.68
N ASN A 194 15.48 -7.29 9.95
CA ASN A 194 16.03 -8.30 10.84
C ASN A 194 15.21 -9.58 10.69
N GLU A 195 15.88 -10.71 10.49
CA GLU A 195 15.21 -12.01 10.38
C GLU A 195 14.40 -12.32 11.65
N ASP A 196 15.05 -12.14 12.80
CA ASP A 196 14.47 -12.27 14.13
C ASP A 196 15.28 -11.43 15.13
N ALA A 197 14.63 -10.47 15.79
CA ALA A 197 15.22 -9.62 16.81
C ALA A 197 14.96 -10.06 18.26
N SER A 198 14.12 -11.08 18.48
CA SER A 198 13.70 -11.51 19.83
C SER A 198 14.87 -12.04 20.68
N PHE A 199 15.79 -12.77 20.05
CA PHE A 199 16.98 -13.35 20.71
C PHE A 199 18.18 -12.39 20.81
N GLY A 200 18.01 -11.11 20.47
CA GLY A 200 19.07 -10.09 20.50
C GLY A 200 20.07 -10.19 19.35
N GLY A 201 21.09 -9.32 19.35
CA GLY A 201 22.09 -9.24 18.27
C GLY A 201 21.55 -8.71 16.93
N ALA A 202 20.36 -8.09 16.97
CA ALA A 202 19.71 -7.41 15.86
C ALA A 202 20.24 -5.98 15.66
N VAL A 203 19.98 -5.43 14.48
CA VAL A 203 20.21 -4.01 14.20
C VAL A 203 18.92 -3.24 14.45
N SER A 204 18.96 -2.37 15.45
CA SER A 204 17.80 -1.57 15.87
C SER A 204 17.58 -0.32 15.01
N SER A 205 18.65 0.25 14.46
CA SER A 205 18.58 1.41 13.58
C SER A 205 19.87 1.57 12.78
N TRP A 206 19.84 2.48 11.82
CA TRP A 206 20.93 2.74 10.89
C TRP A 206 20.98 4.22 10.54
N THR A 207 22.17 4.78 10.36
CA THR A 207 22.36 6.20 10.03
C THR A 207 22.14 6.44 8.51
N VAL A 208 20.98 6.02 8.01
CA VAL A 208 20.66 5.89 6.58
C VAL A 208 20.72 7.24 5.85
N GLU A 209 20.21 8.32 6.45
CA GLU A 209 20.20 9.68 5.86
C GLU A 209 21.62 10.16 5.50
N ARG A 210 22.59 9.99 6.42
CA ARG A 210 23.98 10.39 6.18
C ARG A 210 24.63 9.50 5.11
N ALA A 211 24.35 8.20 5.12
CA ALA A 211 24.86 7.27 4.13
C ALA A 211 24.33 7.57 2.71
N ILE A 212 23.04 7.91 2.58
CA ILE A 212 22.44 8.40 1.33
C ILE A 212 23.16 9.69 0.89
N LYS A 213 23.28 10.68 1.78
CA LYS A 213 23.87 11.99 1.49
C LYS A 213 25.35 11.91 1.05
N GLU A 214 26.12 11.00 1.64
CA GLU A 214 27.55 10.81 1.36
C GLU A 214 27.82 9.92 0.14
N TYR A 215 27.08 8.81 -0.01
CA TYR A 215 27.43 7.75 -0.98
C TYR A 215 26.51 7.64 -2.21
N LEU A 216 25.27 8.15 -2.12
CA LEU A 216 24.25 7.97 -3.16
C LEU A 216 23.80 9.30 -3.79
N GLN A 217 23.66 10.36 -2.99
CA GLN A 217 23.19 11.67 -3.45
C GLN A 217 23.97 12.25 -4.64
N PRO A 218 25.31 12.09 -4.75
CA PRO A 218 26.03 12.52 -5.95
C PRO A 218 25.52 11.85 -7.24
N THR A 219 25.22 10.55 -7.20
CA THR A 219 24.64 9.81 -8.33
C THR A 219 23.20 10.25 -8.61
N LEU A 220 22.39 10.43 -7.56
CA LEU A 220 20.99 10.88 -7.71
C LEU A 220 20.89 12.27 -8.34
N ASN A 221 21.80 13.19 -7.98
CA ASN A 221 21.83 14.53 -8.53
C ASN A 221 22.07 14.54 -10.06
N GLU A 222 22.93 13.65 -10.56
CA GLU A 222 23.20 13.50 -12.00
C GLU A 222 22.03 12.83 -12.74
N LEU A 223 21.39 11.84 -12.10
CA LEU A 223 20.23 11.14 -12.65
C LEU A 223 18.91 11.93 -12.55
N ASN A 224 18.88 13.03 -11.77
CA ASN A 224 17.70 13.89 -11.60
C ASN A 224 17.23 14.56 -12.91
N ILE A 225 18.05 14.53 -13.96
CA ILE A 225 17.68 14.96 -15.32
C ILE A 225 16.72 13.98 -16.04
N LEU A 226 16.67 12.73 -15.59
CA LEU A 226 15.77 11.69 -16.12
C LEU A 226 14.57 11.43 -15.21
N HIS A 227 14.81 11.46 -13.89
CA HIS A 227 13.92 10.90 -12.87
C HIS A 227 13.94 11.76 -11.61
N ASN A 228 12.78 12.14 -11.10
CA ASN A 228 12.66 12.74 -9.77
C ASN A 228 12.54 11.63 -8.71
N PHE A 229 13.43 11.62 -7.72
CA PHE A 229 13.50 10.57 -6.69
C PHE A 229 12.89 11.01 -5.37
N THR A 230 11.89 10.27 -4.89
CA THR A 230 11.41 10.34 -3.49
C THR A 230 12.05 9.20 -2.69
N ILE A 231 12.58 9.48 -1.50
CA ILE A 231 13.26 8.46 -0.68
C ILE A 231 12.43 8.16 0.56
N GLU A 232 12.23 6.87 0.84
CA GLU A 232 11.58 6.36 2.04
C GLU A 232 12.55 5.38 2.75
N SER A 233 12.48 5.27 4.07
CA SER A 233 13.29 4.32 4.82
C SER A 233 12.57 3.76 6.03
N GLN A 234 12.70 2.45 6.27
CA GLN A 234 12.06 1.75 7.37
C GLN A 234 12.99 0.71 8.02
N VAL A 235 12.66 0.30 9.24
CA VAL A 235 13.29 -0.81 9.96
C VAL A 235 12.21 -1.81 10.39
N GLN A 236 12.37 -3.07 10.00
CA GLN A 236 11.52 -4.18 10.43
C GLN A 236 12.34 -5.11 11.33
N PHE A 237 11.75 -5.49 12.47
CA PHE A 237 12.42 -6.26 13.52
C PHE A 237 12.20 -7.78 13.41
N TYR A 238 11.29 -8.20 12.53
CA TYR A 238 10.96 -9.60 12.30
C TYR A 238 10.57 -9.78 10.83
N ALA A 239 11.34 -10.58 10.11
CA ALA A 239 11.20 -10.84 8.68
C ALA A 239 11.79 -12.23 8.37
N PRO A 240 11.09 -13.31 8.75
CA PRO A 240 11.62 -14.67 8.65
C PRO A 240 11.88 -15.08 7.20
N LEU A 241 12.81 -16.00 6.99
CA LEU A 241 13.05 -16.62 5.69
C LEU A 241 11.94 -17.63 5.37
N THR A 242 11.36 -17.51 4.16
CA THR A 242 10.37 -18.46 3.62
C THR A 242 10.92 -19.88 3.43
N THR A 243 12.25 -20.03 3.35
CA THR A 243 12.94 -21.31 3.11
C THR A 243 14.15 -21.48 4.03
N GLU A 244 14.34 -22.66 4.60
CA GLU A 244 15.52 -22.97 5.40
C GLU A 244 16.81 -22.93 4.55
N PRO A 245 17.86 -22.19 4.97
CA PRO A 245 19.11 -22.12 4.22
C PRO A 245 19.96 -23.39 4.37
N VAL A 246 20.74 -23.70 3.33
CA VAL A 246 21.58 -24.90 3.27
C VAL A 246 22.81 -24.73 4.18
N PRO A 247 23.21 -25.74 4.99
CA PRO A 247 24.42 -25.66 5.79
C PRO A 247 25.69 -25.55 4.93
N ALA A 248 26.60 -24.65 5.32
CA ALA A 248 27.88 -24.40 4.67
C ALA A 248 29.06 -24.72 5.62
N GLN A 249 30.29 -24.59 5.13
CA GLN A 249 31.49 -24.89 5.95
C GLN A 249 31.68 -23.94 7.16
N ASP A 250 31.11 -22.73 7.07
CA ASP A 250 31.13 -21.70 8.10
C ASP A 250 29.76 -21.01 8.10
N GLY A 251 28.77 -21.56 8.83
CA GLY A 251 27.40 -21.04 8.86
C GLY A 251 26.48 -21.60 7.77
N TYR A 252 25.67 -20.74 7.17
CA TYR A 252 24.57 -21.13 6.27
C TYR A 252 24.69 -20.43 4.91
N ALA A 253 24.04 -20.97 3.89
CA ALA A 253 24.03 -20.43 2.55
C ALA A 253 22.67 -20.54 1.83
N LEU A 254 22.35 -19.55 1.01
CA LEU A 254 21.24 -19.56 0.08
C LEU A 254 21.72 -19.96 -1.31
N ASN A 255 21.03 -20.90 -1.94
CA ASN A 255 21.25 -21.29 -3.33
C ASN A 255 20.45 -20.39 -4.29
N GLN A 256 20.74 -20.47 -5.59
CA GLN A 256 20.10 -19.59 -6.60
C GLN A 256 18.58 -19.79 -6.72
N GLU A 257 18.05 -20.98 -6.42
CA GLU A 257 16.61 -21.24 -6.42
C GLU A 257 15.93 -20.49 -5.26
N GLN A 258 16.49 -20.60 -4.05
CA GLN A 258 16.02 -19.90 -2.84
C GLN A 258 16.05 -18.36 -3.01
N LEU A 259 17.01 -17.80 -3.76
CA LEU A 259 17.02 -16.36 -4.07
C LEU A 259 15.76 -15.91 -4.83
N THR A 260 15.11 -16.78 -5.61
CA THR A 260 13.88 -16.42 -6.33
C THR A 260 12.64 -16.34 -5.44
N ILE A 261 12.66 -17.07 -4.31
CA ILE A 261 11.58 -17.13 -3.31
C ILE A 261 11.89 -16.26 -2.08
N PHE A 262 13.04 -15.59 -2.08
CA PHE A 262 13.52 -14.79 -0.95
C PHE A 262 12.62 -13.59 -0.67
N VAL A 263 12.04 -12.95 -1.69
CA VAL A 263 11.14 -11.80 -1.51
C VAL A 263 9.74 -12.30 -1.21
N ASN A 264 9.36 -12.32 0.07
CA ASN A 264 7.97 -12.58 0.47
C ASN A 264 7.15 -11.28 0.48
N SER A 265 6.62 -10.89 -0.68
CA SER A 265 5.84 -9.65 -0.85
C SER A 265 4.47 -9.66 -0.15
N ALA A 266 4.02 -10.80 0.39
CA ALA A 266 2.78 -10.90 1.17
C ALA A 266 3.01 -10.62 2.67
N GLU A 267 4.16 -11.03 3.21
CA GLU A 267 4.50 -10.82 4.63
C GLU A 267 5.29 -9.54 4.88
N TRP A 268 6.15 -9.12 3.94
CA TRP A 268 6.96 -7.93 4.09
C TRP A 268 6.17 -6.70 3.61
N SER A 269 5.67 -5.91 4.56
CA SER A 269 4.97 -4.64 4.28
C SER A 269 5.96 -3.56 3.80
N LEU A 270 6.44 -3.68 2.56
CA LEU A 270 7.55 -2.89 2.02
C LEU A 270 7.18 -1.50 1.46
N SER A 271 5.92 -1.07 1.59
CA SER A 271 5.43 0.20 1.05
C SER A 271 4.42 0.86 1.99
N SER A 272 4.76 2.02 2.55
CA SER A 272 3.96 2.76 3.54
C SER A 272 3.12 3.91 2.94
N SER A 273 3.06 4.05 1.61
CA SER A 273 2.39 5.20 0.98
C SER A 273 1.65 4.86 -0.34
N VAL A 274 0.35 5.20 -0.38
CA VAL A 274 -0.53 5.04 -1.54
C VAL A 274 -0.17 6.05 -2.64
N SER A 275 0.73 5.66 -3.55
CA SER A 275 1.01 6.37 -4.80
C SER A 275 1.09 5.39 -5.97
N ASN A 276 0.89 5.92 -7.18
CA ASN A 276 1.11 5.20 -8.44
C ASN A 276 2.56 5.30 -8.93
N ASP A 277 3.45 5.99 -8.21
CA ASP A 277 4.88 6.09 -8.56
C ASP A 277 5.58 4.72 -8.35
N PRO A 278 6.35 4.22 -9.33
CA PRO A 278 7.05 2.94 -9.19
C PRO A 278 8.13 2.98 -8.10
N VAL A 279 8.22 1.88 -7.34
CA VAL A 279 9.12 1.74 -6.19
C VAL A 279 10.27 0.81 -6.53
N LEU A 280 11.50 1.22 -6.21
CA LEU A 280 12.70 0.39 -6.23
C LEU A 280 13.13 0.12 -4.78
N HIS A 281 13.17 -1.16 -4.40
CA HIS A 281 13.44 -1.58 -3.03
C HIS A 281 14.94 -1.86 -2.82
N PHE A 282 15.52 -1.33 -1.75
CA PHE A 282 16.90 -1.58 -1.34
C PHE A 282 16.90 -2.19 0.05
N VAL A 283 16.98 -3.51 0.11
CA VAL A 283 16.82 -4.30 1.32
C VAL A 283 18.17 -4.65 1.93
N LEU A 284 18.36 -4.27 3.19
CA LEU A 284 19.46 -4.74 4.02
C LEU A 284 18.93 -5.82 4.97
N PHE A 285 19.24 -7.08 4.67
CA PHE A 285 18.82 -8.22 5.47
C PHE A 285 19.88 -8.59 6.52
N VAL A 286 19.44 -8.80 7.75
CA VAL A 286 20.28 -9.17 8.90
C VAL A 286 19.80 -10.53 9.45
N PRO A 287 20.58 -11.62 9.26
CA PRO A 287 20.22 -12.94 9.77
C PRO A 287 20.19 -13.00 11.30
N SER A 288 19.30 -13.84 11.82
CA SER A 288 19.17 -14.23 13.22
C SER A 288 20.48 -14.83 13.75
N LEU A 289 20.70 -14.75 15.08
CA LEU A 289 21.91 -15.30 15.70
C LEU A 289 22.10 -16.81 15.43
N ALA A 290 21.01 -17.57 15.29
CA ALA A 290 21.04 -18.99 15.01
C ALA A 290 21.49 -19.34 13.57
N ARG A 291 21.30 -18.42 12.61
CA ARG A 291 21.59 -18.60 11.17
C ARG A 291 22.71 -17.70 10.64
N ARG A 292 23.52 -17.13 11.53
CA ARG A 292 24.65 -16.24 11.21
C ARG A 292 25.99 -17.01 11.26
N PRO A 293 26.91 -16.83 10.29
CA PRO A 293 26.77 -16.02 9.08
C PRO A 293 25.90 -16.71 8.00
N LEU A 294 25.19 -15.90 7.22
CA LEU A 294 24.43 -16.33 6.03
C LEU A 294 25.13 -15.81 4.77
N TYR A 295 25.39 -16.70 3.83
CA TYR A 295 26.07 -16.41 2.57
C TYR A 295 25.19 -16.70 1.34
N ILE A 296 25.57 -16.17 0.18
CA ILE A 296 24.96 -16.51 -1.12
C ILE A 296 25.92 -17.38 -1.93
N GLN A 297 25.43 -18.49 -2.47
CA GLN A 297 26.16 -19.35 -3.40
C GLN A 297 25.79 -19.06 -4.87
N ASP A 298 26.76 -19.24 -5.76
CA ASP A 298 26.53 -19.23 -7.21
C ASP A 298 26.01 -20.60 -7.72
N SER A 299 25.74 -20.68 -9.02
CA SER A 299 25.27 -21.92 -9.68
C SER A 299 26.29 -23.08 -9.66
N GLN A 300 27.50 -22.86 -9.14
CA GLN A 300 28.54 -23.88 -8.95
C GLN A 300 28.71 -24.25 -7.47
N GLY A 301 27.83 -23.74 -6.58
CA GLY A 301 27.87 -23.97 -5.13
C GLY A 301 28.97 -23.17 -4.41
N LYS A 302 29.61 -22.21 -5.08
CA LYS A 302 30.70 -21.41 -4.50
C LYS A 302 30.15 -20.14 -3.87
N ILE A 303 30.66 -19.79 -2.69
CA ILE A 303 30.30 -18.54 -2.01
C ILE A 303 30.69 -17.34 -2.90
N THR A 304 29.72 -16.44 -3.11
CA THR A 304 29.84 -15.23 -3.91
C THR A 304 30.74 -14.18 -3.24
N GLN A 305 31.41 -13.34 -4.04
CA GLN A 305 32.30 -12.28 -3.51
C GLN A 305 31.53 -11.13 -2.83
N PHE A 306 30.31 -10.87 -3.29
CA PHE A 306 29.44 -9.82 -2.77
C PHE A 306 28.18 -10.49 -2.25
N ASN A 307 27.92 -10.39 -0.94
CA ASN A 307 26.79 -11.05 -0.28
C ASN A 307 25.47 -10.32 -0.56
N SER A 308 25.13 -10.19 -1.85
CA SER A 308 24.08 -9.32 -2.37
C SER A 308 23.65 -9.76 -3.76
N PHE A 309 22.37 -9.62 -4.08
CA PHE A 309 21.80 -9.97 -5.38
C PHE A 309 20.78 -8.92 -5.83
N LEU A 310 20.49 -8.91 -7.13
CA LEU A 310 19.55 -7.98 -7.75
C LEU A 310 18.30 -8.74 -8.18
N VAL A 311 17.12 -8.23 -7.83
CA VAL A 311 15.84 -8.71 -8.35
C VAL A 311 15.44 -7.81 -9.53
N PRO A 312 15.35 -8.34 -10.76
CA PRO A 312 14.99 -7.58 -11.97
C PRO A 312 13.79 -6.67 -11.78
N GLN A 313 13.89 -5.40 -12.20
CA GLN A 313 12.82 -4.39 -12.16
C GLN A 313 12.26 -4.02 -10.77
N TRP A 314 12.67 -4.72 -9.70
CA TRP A 314 12.14 -4.56 -8.35
C TRP A 314 13.12 -3.89 -7.38
N GLY A 315 14.39 -4.29 -7.38
CA GLY A 315 15.28 -3.84 -6.32
C GLY A 315 16.58 -4.62 -6.14
N GLY A 316 17.31 -4.23 -5.10
CA GLY A 316 18.57 -4.83 -4.68
C GLY A 316 18.53 -5.31 -3.24
N ILE A 317 19.13 -6.46 -2.97
CA ILE A 317 19.17 -7.07 -1.64
C ILE A 317 20.63 -7.28 -1.24
N ALA A 318 20.99 -6.92 -0.01
CA ALA A 318 22.30 -7.13 0.59
C ALA A 318 22.14 -7.81 1.95
N ILE A 319 22.90 -8.87 2.20
CA ILE A 319 22.90 -9.62 3.46
C ILE A 319 24.12 -9.20 4.28
N LEU A 320 23.87 -8.57 5.43
CA LEU A 320 24.88 -8.19 6.40
C LEU A 320 25.01 -9.26 7.48
N ASN A 321 26.24 -9.66 7.78
CA ASN A 321 26.57 -10.54 8.91
C ASN A 321 27.30 -9.72 9.99
N PRO A 322 26.60 -9.15 11.00
CA PRO A 322 27.25 -8.41 12.07
C PRO A 322 28.16 -9.31 12.90
N THR A 323 29.40 -8.85 13.14
CA THR A 323 30.44 -9.59 13.88
C THR A 323 30.31 -9.50 15.40
N PHE A 324 29.40 -8.65 15.90
CA PHE A 324 29.19 -8.44 17.33
C PHE A 324 28.48 -9.63 17.99
N LYS A 325 28.95 -10.04 19.18
CA LYS A 325 28.45 -11.20 19.95
C LYS A 325 27.71 -10.83 21.24
N GLY A 326 27.45 -9.54 21.49
CA GLY A 326 26.71 -9.08 22.67
C GLY A 326 25.21 -8.98 22.41
N SER A 327 24.42 -8.92 23.49
CA SER A 327 22.95 -8.79 23.46
C SER A 327 22.46 -7.34 23.26
N GLU A 328 23.36 -6.38 23.11
CA GLU A 328 22.99 -4.98 22.89
C GLU A 328 22.56 -4.73 21.45
N ASN A 329 21.49 -3.94 21.30
CA ASN A 329 20.93 -3.54 20.01
C ASN A 329 21.94 -2.68 19.23
N LEU A 330 22.38 -3.17 18.07
CA LEU A 330 23.35 -2.46 17.24
C LEU A 330 22.71 -1.28 16.51
N VAL A 331 23.44 -0.19 16.37
CA VAL A 331 23.12 0.95 15.48
C VAL A 331 24.21 1.04 14.42
N LEU A 332 23.85 0.89 13.14
CA LEU A 332 24.84 0.94 12.06
C LEU A 332 25.29 2.39 11.79
N ALA A 333 26.60 2.61 11.89
CA ALA A 333 27.22 3.89 11.60
C ALA A 333 27.48 4.03 10.08
N PRO A 334 27.70 5.26 9.57
CA PRO A 334 27.92 5.48 8.13
C PRO A 334 29.08 4.67 7.55
N HIS A 335 30.11 4.36 8.34
CA HIS A 335 31.26 3.57 7.88
C HIS A 335 30.93 2.10 7.64
N ASP A 336 30.04 1.50 8.46
CA ASP A 336 29.51 0.14 8.26
C ASP A 336 28.61 0.08 7.03
N LEU A 337 27.85 1.15 6.80
CA LEU A 337 26.94 1.29 5.67
C LEU A 337 27.66 1.53 4.34
N LYS A 338 28.88 2.07 4.34
CA LYS A 338 29.66 2.38 3.12
C LYS A 338 29.76 1.22 2.10
N PRO A 339 30.19 -0.01 2.45
CA PRO A 339 30.21 -1.13 1.49
C PRO A 339 28.81 -1.49 0.96
N ILE A 340 27.79 -1.45 1.82
CA ILE A 340 26.39 -1.74 1.47
C ILE A 340 25.86 -0.70 0.48
N PHE A 341 26.10 0.59 0.74
CA PHE A 341 25.67 1.68 -0.14
C PHE A 341 26.43 1.73 -1.46
N HIS A 342 27.69 1.30 -1.52
CA HIS A 342 28.37 1.06 -2.80
C HIS A 342 27.73 -0.07 -3.61
N THR A 343 27.24 -1.12 -2.96
CA THR A 343 26.45 -2.19 -3.61
C THR A 343 25.09 -1.68 -4.08
N PHE A 344 24.31 -1.04 -3.21
CA PHE A 344 23.01 -0.44 -3.55
C PHE A 344 23.13 0.57 -4.70
N ARG A 345 24.19 1.39 -4.72
CA ARG A 345 24.46 2.31 -5.82
C ARG A 345 24.67 1.57 -7.15
N ARG A 346 25.47 0.50 -7.19
CA ARG A 346 25.66 -0.32 -8.41
C ARG A 346 24.38 -1.02 -8.85
N GLN A 347 23.58 -1.48 -7.88
CA GLN A 347 22.28 -2.09 -8.13
C GLN A 347 21.30 -1.06 -8.72
N LEU A 348 21.26 0.17 -8.18
CA LEU A 348 20.47 1.29 -8.73
C LEU A 348 20.93 1.68 -10.13
N GLU A 349 22.25 1.84 -10.35
CA GLU A 349 22.84 2.10 -11.67
C GLU A 349 22.39 1.01 -12.68
N GLY A 350 22.42 -0.27 -12.29
CA GLY A 350 21.94 -1.40 -13.09
C GLY A 350 20.42 -1.41 -13.35
N LEU A 351 19.59 -1.14 -12.34
CA LEU A 351 18.13 -1.08 -12.46
C LEU A 351 17.67 0.09 -13.34
N LEU A 352 18.34 1.23 -13.25
CA LEU A 352 18.03 2.40 -14.09
C LEU A 352 18.62 2.27 -15.51
N GLY A 353 19.47 1.27 -15.76
CA GLY A 353 20.04 0.97 -17.08
C GLY A 353 21.25 1.82 -17.45
N VAL A 354 21.97 2.36 -16.46
CA VAL A 354 23.25 3.06 -16.64
C VAL A 354 24.24 2.09 -17.30
N PRO A 355 24.84 2.42 -18.45
CA PRO A 355 25.74 1.50 -19.14
C PRO A 355 27.03 1.31 -18.36
N ALA A 356 27.46 0.06 -18.23
CA ALA A 356 28.71 -0.31 -17.58
C ALA A 356 29.91 0.05 -18.48
N LEU A 357 30.45 1.27 -18.31
CA LEU A 357 31.72 1.64 -18.90
C LEU A 357 32.89 1.27 -17.97
N PRO A 358 33.98 0.67 -18.46
CA PRO A 358 34.20 0.23 -19.85
C PRO A 358 33.79 -1.23 -20.11
N PRO A 359 33.21 -1.55 -21.29
CA PRO A 359 33.23 -2.91 -21.85
C PRO A 359 34.68 -3.38 -22.12
N PRO A 360 34.92 -4.69 -22.33
CA PRO A 360 36.27 -5.24 -22.33
C PRO A 360 37.13 -4.77 -23.52
N VAL A 361 38.44 -4.69 -23.24
CA VAL A 361 39.55 -4.27 -24.13
C VAL A 361 39.75 -2.75 -24.23
N GLY A 362 40.74 -2.25 -23.50
CA GLY A 362 41.50 -1.06 -23.89
C GLY A 362 40.95 0.32 -23.53
N LEU A 363 39.83 0.46 -22.82
CA LEU A 363 39.32 1.77 -22.38
C LEU A 363 39.66 2.03 -20.89
N ARG A 364 40.22 3.21 -20.58
CA ARG A 364 40.46 3.70 -19.22
C ARG A 364 39.67 5.00 -19.00
N LEU A 365 38.86 5.07 -17.95
CA LEU A 365 38.29 6.35 -17.51
C LEU A 365 39.34 7.12 -16.70
N ASP A 366 39.65 8.33 -17.12
CA ASP A 366 40.48 9.25 -16.33
C ASP A 366 39.59 10.12 -15.45
N ARG A 367 39.32 9.60 -14.25
CA ARG A 367 38.70 10.37 -13.18
C ARG A 367 39.78 11.21 -12.50
N GLY A 368 40.01 12.40 -13.05
CA GLY A 368 40.89 13.40 -12.44
C GLY A 368 40.53 13.64 -10.97
N ILE A 369 41.54 13.87 -10.14
CA ILE A 369 41.45 13.88 -8.66
C ILE A 369 40.42 14.90 -8.14
N ASP A 370 40.17 15.97 -8.90
CA ASP A 370 39.21 17.04 -8.57
C ASP A 370 37.82 16.90 -9.24
N SER A 371 37.59 15.85 -10.04
CA SER A 371 36.31 15.70 -10.74
C SER A 371 35.19 15.27 -9.79
N LYS A 372 34.19 16.14 -9.65
CA LYS A 372 32.96 15.87 -8.88
C LYS A 372 31.97 14.96 -9.60
N GLN A 373 32.20 14.67 -10.89
CA GLN A 373 31.29 13.85 -11.69
C GLN A 373 31.41 12.36 -11.36
N VAL A 374 30.26 11.71 -11.23
CA VAL A 374 30.11 10.32 -10.82
C VAL A 374 29.89 9.41 -12.02
N LEU A 375 29.07 9.85 -12.97
CA LEU A 375 28.84 9.28 -14.30
C LEU A 375 29.56 10.13 -15.35
N SER A 376 30.03 9.52 -16.44
CA SER A 376 30.54 10.30 -17.58
C SER A 376 29.40 10.81 -18.46
N GLY A 377 29.61 11.92 -19.17
CA GLY A 377 28.70 12.40 -20.22
C GLY A 377 28.31 11.31 -21.22
N TRP A 378 29.25 10.44 -21.63
CA TRP A 378 28.94 9.25 -22.44
C TRP A 378 27.89 8.32 -21.80
N GLN A 379 27.98 8.02 -20.50
CA GLN A 379 26.99 7.18 -19.80
C GLN A 379 25.62 7.85 -19.73
N LEU A 380 25.61 9.15 -19.37
CA LEU A 380 24.39 9.91 -19.19
C LEU A 380 23.65 10.13 -20.52
N ASP A 381 24.36 10.54 -21.57
CA ASP A 381 23.78 10.77 -22.90
C ASP A 381 23.25 9.48 -23.53
N THR A 382 23.95 8.36 -23.35
CA THR A 382 23.48 7.05 -23.82
C THR A 382 22.25 6.59 -23.04
N LEU A 383 22.18 6.85 -21.73
CA LEU A 383 20.97 6.61 -20.95
C LEU A 383 19.79 7.50 -21.40
N LEU A 384 20.02 8.80 -21.62
CA LEU A 384 19.03 9.75 -22.15
C LEU A 384 18.46 9.27 -23.49
N ARG A 385 19.32 8.91 -24.45
CA ARG A 385 18.92 8.37 -25.76
C ARG A 385 18.09 7.09 -25.63
N ARG A 386 18.54 6.15 -24.79
CA ARG A 386 17.83 4.88 -24.54
C ARG A 386 16.42 5.10 -24.03
N ARG A 387 16.27 5.93 -22.98
CA ARG A 387 14.96 6.23 -22.37
C ARG A 387 14.07 7.04 -23.30
N ALA A 388 14.62 7.95 -24.10
CA ALA A 388 13.84 8.67 -25.10
C ALA A 388 13.27 7.72 -26.17
N LEU A 389 14.07 6.76 -26.66
CA LEU A 389 13.62 5.79 -27.66
C LEU A 389 12.59 4.79 -27.09
N GLU A 390 12.80 4.29 -25.86
CA GLU A 390 11.82 3.51 -25.09
C GLU A 390 10.48 4.26 -24.99
N ASN A 391 10.52 5.55 -24.63
CA ASN A 391 9.32 6.39 -24.50
C ASN A 391 8.62 6.63 -25.85
N ILE A 392 9.34 6.86 -26.95
CA ILE A 392 8.74 7.02 -28.28
C ILE A 392 8.08 5.71 -28.72
N GLN A 393 8.77 4.57 -28.57
CA GLN A 393 8.22 3.26 -28.93
C GLN A 393 6.98 2.93 -28.09
N GLY A 394 7.02 3.16 -26.78
CA GLY A 394 5.88 3.01 -25.87
C GLY A 394 4.72 3.94 -26.23
N SER A 395 5.01 5.19 -26.64
CA SER A 395 3.99 6.14 -27.12
C SER A 395 3.29 5.63 -28.38
N VAL A 396 4.06 5.23 -29.40
CA VAL A 396 3.53 4.69 -30.66
C VAL A 396 2.70 3.43 -30.41
N GLN A 397 3.17 2.52 -29.56
CA GLN A 397 2.46 1.30 -29.21
C GLN A 397 1.14 1.61 -28.47
N THR A 398 1.16 2.49 -27.48
CA THR A 398 -0.05 2.90 -26.73
C THR A 398 -1.06 3.61 -27.63
N LEU A 399 -0.62 4.52 -28.51
CA LEU A 399 -1.49 5.20 -29.47
C LEU A 399 -2.13 4.22 -30.46
N ASN A 400 -1.38 3.23 -30.95
CA ASN A 400 -1.93 2.16 -31.79
C ASN A 400 -2.92 1.28 -31.02
N SER A 401 -2.66 0.97 -29.74
CA SER A 401 -3.58 0.24 -28.87
C SER A 401 -4.88 1.00 -28.62
N ILE A 402 -4.84 2.32 -28.38
CA ILE A 402 -6.04 3.17 -28.26
C ILE A 402 -6.87 3.08 -29.55
N VAL A 403 -6.23 3.27 -30.71
CA VAL A 403 -6.90 3.21 -32.03
C VAL A 403 -7.47 1.81 -32.31
N GLY A 404 -6.75 0.76 -31.97
CA GLY A 404 -7.19 -0.63 -32.12
C GLY A 404 -8.39 -0.95 -31.24
N LEU A 405 -8.31 -0.63 -29.95
CA LEU A 405 -9.37 -0.85 -28.96
C LEU A 405 -10.64 -0.06 -29.32
N ALA A 406 -10.50 1.23 -29.63
CA ALA A 406 -11.60 2.07 -30.08
C ALA A 406 -12.17 1.64 -31.45
N GLY A 407 -11.43 0.85 -32.23
CA GLY A 407 -11.91 0.23 -33.47
C GLY A 407 -12.65 -1.09 -33.25
N GLN A 408 -12.19 -1.91 -32.30
CA GLN A 408 -12.78 -3.22 -31.96
C GLN A 408 -14.09 -3.09 -31.17
N ILE A 409 -14.24 -2.06 -30.34
CA ILE A 409 -15.38 -1.89 -29.45
C ILE A 409 -16.28 -0.77 -29.98
N GLU A 410 -17.32 -1.13 -30.74
CA GLU A 410 -18.16 -0.19 -31.50
C GLU A 410 -18.77 0.94 -30.65
N ASN A 411 -19.15 0.63 -29.41
CA ASN A 411 -19.79 1.55 -28.47
C ASN A 411 -18.83 2.19 -27.45
N MET A 412 -17.51 2.14 -27.69
CA MET A 412 -16.53 2.77 -26.79
C MET A 412 -16.74 4.31 -26.74
N PRO A 413 -16.97 4.89 -25.54
CA PRO A 413 -17.04 6.33 -25.38
C PRO A 413 -15.67 6.98 -25.61
N VAL A 414 -15.62 7.98 -26.48
CA VAL A 414 -14.42 8.79 -26.71
C VAL A 414 -14.79 10.25 -26.47
N GLY A 415 -14.53 10.70 -25.24
CA GLY A 415 -14.76 12.09 -24.82
C GLY A 415 -13.66 13.05 -25.28
N PRO A 416 -13.86 14.37 -25.11
CA PRO A 416 -12.91 15.38 -25.56
C PRO A 416 -11.54 15.22 -24.90
N SER A 417 -11.47 14.96 -23.59
CA SER A 417 -10.19 14.73 -22.87
C SER A 417 -9.35 13.62 -23.50
N VAL A 418 -9.94 12.49 -23.93
CA VAL A 418 -9.19 11.39 -24.56
C VAL A 418 -8.67 11.79 -25.94
N ARG A 419 -9.51 12.46 -26.74
CA ARG A 419 -9.12 12.96 -28.07
C ARG A 419 -8.00 13.99 -27.97
N ASP A 420 -8.12 14.92 -27.03
CA ASP A 420 -7.20 16.04 -26.85
C ASP A 420 -5.85 15.53 -26.31
N ASP A 421 -5.86 14.57 -25.37
CA ASP A 421 -4.65 13.88 -24.92
C ASP A 421 -3.95 13.11 -26.07
N VAL A 422 -4.70 12.44 -26.94
CA VAL A 422 -4.15 11.76 -28.13
C VAL A 422 -3.55 12.75 -29.14
N LEU A 423 -4.19 13.90 -29.36
CA LEU A 423 -3.68 14.95 -30.24
C LEU A 423 -2.41 15.60 -29.69
N SER A 424 -2.39 15.93 -28.39
CA SER A 424 -1.20 16.47 -27.72
C SER A 424 -0.06 15.46 -27.68
N ALA A 425 -0.34 14.16 -27.46
CA ALA A 425 0.67 13.12 -27.54
C ALA A 425 1.31 13.05 -28.94
N LEU A 426 0.52 13.15 -30.01
CA LEU A 426 1.02 13.18 -31.38
C LEU A 426 1.85 14.44 -31.69
N ASP A 427 1.46 15.61 -31.16
CA ASP A 427 2.23 16.85 -31.32
C ASP A 427 3.59 16.75 -30.62
N GLU A 428 3.63 16.33 -29.35
CA GLU A 428 4.86 16.10 -28.58
C GLU A 428 5.78 15.07 -29.26
N LEU A 429 5.23 13.97 -29.79
CA LEU A 429 5.98 12.98 -30.56
C LEU A 429 6.49 13.55 -31.89
N SER A 430 5.80 14.52 -32.50
CA SER A 430 6.35 15.26 -33.64
C SER A 430 7.55 16.14 -33.22
N GLN A 431 7.52 16.75 -32.03
CA GLN A 431 8.64 17.56 -31.52
C GLN A 431 9.88 16.71 -31.19
N THR A 432 9.75 15.42 -30.84
CA THR A 432 10.94 14.56 -30.65
C THR A 432 11.80 14.44 -31.91
N HIS A 433 11.22 14.63 -33.10
CA HIS A 433 11.93 14.61 -34.38
C HIS A 433 12.64 15.95 -34.70
N ASN A 434 12.19 17.04 -34.08
CA ASN A 434 12.78 18.38 -34.22
C ASN A 434 13.84 18.67 -33.14
N ALA A 435 13.82 17.92 -32.03
CA ALA A 435 14.72 18.08 -30.90
C ALA A 435 16.18 17.76 -31.27
N THR A 436 17.10 18.69 -30.99
CA THR A 436 18.53 18.56 -31.34
C THR A 436 19.38 17.98 -30.21
N HIS A 437 18.92 18.11 -28.96
CA HIS A 437 19.65 17.65 -27.76
C HIS A 437 18.93 16.47 -27.08
N PRO A 438 19.65 15.42 -26.63
CA PRO A 438 19.03 14.22 -26.04
C PRO A 438 18.06 14.47 -24.87
N THR A 439 18.28 15.53 -24.08
CA THR A 439 17.38 15.91 -22.97
C THR A 439 16.04 16.46 -23.46
N GLN A 440 16.03 17.21 -24.56
CA GLN A 440 14.80 17.70 -25.19
C GLN A 440 14.03 16.53 -25.80
N THR A 441 14.72 15.62 -26.50
CA THR A 441 14.14 14.39 -27.04
C THR A 441 13.52 13.54 -25.92
N LEU A 442 14.19 13.41 -24.76
CA LEU A 442 13.62 12.74 -23.59
C LEU A 442 12.39 13.46 -23.04
N THR A 443 12.42 14.79 -22.91
CA THR A 443 11.31 15.56 -22.35
C THR A 443 10.04 15.41 -23.21
N HIS A 444 10.14 15.64 -24.51
CA HIS A 444 9.02 15.50 -25.44
C HIS A 444 8.51 14.05 -25.54
N SER A 445 9.41 13.04 -25.53
CA SER A 445 8.99 11.64 -25.57
C SER A 445 8.32 11.17 -24.28
N ALA A 446 8.81 11.62 -23.11
CA ALA A 446 8.19 11.33 -21.82
C ALA A 446 6.80 11.97 -21.70
N LEU A 447 6.63 13.22 -22.15
CA LEU A 447 5.32 13.89 -22.20
C LEU A 447 4.35 13.18 -23.15
N SER A 448 4.81 12.80 -24.35
CA SER A 448 4.04 11.97 -25.30
C SER A 448 3.56 10.66 -24.65
N LEU A 449 4.46 9.93 -23.97
CA LEU A 449 4.12 8.67 -23.31
C LEU A 449 3.11 8.87 -22.18
N GLN A 450 3.29 9.92 -21.37
CA GLN A 450 2.40 10.25 -20.26
C GLN A 450 0.99 10.60 -20.76
N LEU A 451 0.88 11.41 -21.82
CA LEU A 451 -0.39 11.79 -22.44
C LEU A 451 -1.09 10.59 -23.09
N ALA A 452 -0.36 9.77 -23.85
CA ALA A 452 -0.89 8.55 -24.44
C ALA A 452 -1.39 7.56 -23.35
N SER A 453 -0.63 7.38 -22.27
CA SER A 453 -1.03 6.52 -21.15
C SER A 453 -2.25 7.08 -20.39
N ARG A 454 -2.31 8.40 -20.17
CA ARG A 454 -3.48 9.07 -19.56
C ARG A 454 -4.74 8.92 -20.41
N ALA A 455 -4.60 8.99 -21.73
CA ALA A 455 -5.70 8.73 -22.66
C ALA A 455 -6.19 7.28 -22.58
N PHE A 456 -5.26 6.30 -22.58
CA PHE A 456 -5.58 4.87 -22.55
C PHE A 456 -6.27 4.45 -21.24
N PHE A 457 -5.73 4.86 -20.08
CA PHE A 457 -6.28 4.55 -18.76
C PHE A 457 -7.37 5.53 -18.29
N ASN A 458 -7.93 6.35 -19.18
CA ASN A 458 -8.97 7.31 -18.80
C ASN A 458 -10.21 6.57 -18.26
N PRO A 459 -10.74 6.91 -17.06
CA PRO A 459 -11.87 6.18 -16.46
C PRO A 459 -13.11 6.09 -17.35
N ASN A 460 -13.32 7.07 -18.26
CA ASN A 460 -14.44 7.05 -19.20
C ASN A 460 -14.31 5.92 -20.23
N MET A 461 -13.10 5.58 -20.69
CA MET A 461 -12.89 4.48 -21.65
C MET A 461 -13.01 3.10 -20.99
N VAL A 462 -12.53 2.97 -19.74
CA VAL A 462 -12.50 1.69 -19.01
C VAL A 462 -13.87 1.37 -18.37
N GLY A 463 -14.52 2.35 -17.74
CA GLY A 463 -15.70 2.15 -16.89
C GLY A 463 -16.97 1.69 -17.61
N LEU A 464 -17.05 1.84 -18.95
CA LEU A 464 -18.22 1.46 -19.75
C LEU A 464 -18.05 0.14 -20.53
N LEU A 465 -16.89 -0.51 -20.43
CA LEU A 465 -16.68 -1.88 -20.94
C LEU A 465 -17.63 -2.91 -20.29
N TYR A 466 -18.19 -2.58 -19.12
CA TYR A 466 -19.11 -3.42 -18.35
C TYR A 466 -20.59 -3.33 -18.78
N PHE A 467 -20.95 -2.52 -19.78
CA PHE A 467 -22.31 -2.49 -20.36
C PHE A 467 -22.32 -2.91 -21.84
N PRO A 468 -22.24 -4.22 -22.13
CA PRO A 468 -22.53 -4.76 -23.46
C PRO A 468 -23.91 -4.30 -23.97
N ALA A 469 -24.08 -4.20 -25.28
CA ALA A 469 -25.37 -3.79 -25.87
C ALA A 469 -26.48 -4.81 -25.52
N GLU A 470 -26.10 -6.06 -25.34
CA GLU A 470 -26.90 -7.18 -24.84
C GLU A 470 -27.52 -6.85 -23.47
N HIS A 471 -26.77 -6.22 -22.58
CA HIS A 471 -27.26 -5.80 -21.26
C HIS A 471 -28.23 -4.61 -21.37
N LYS A 472 -27.98 -3.67 -22.30
CA LYS A 472 -28.95 -2.61 -22.65
C LYS A 472 -30.29 -3.24 -23.08
N TYR A 473 -30.26 -4.24 -23.97
CA TYR A 473 -31.49 -4.94 -24.38
C TYR A 473 -32.12 -5.77 -23.26
N ALA A 474 -31.33 -6.46 -22.42
CA ALA A 474 -31.83 -7.26 -21.31
C ALA A 474 -32.56 -6.43 -20.25
N VAL A 475 -32.09 -5.21 -19.95
CA VAL A 475 -32.76 -4.27 -19.03
C VAL A 475 -34.03 -3.68 -19.65
N TYR A 476 -34.01 -3.33 -20.94
CA TYR A 476 -35.17 -2.73 -21.60
C TYR A 476 -36.27 -3.72 -22.00
N THR A 477 -35.94 -5.01 -22.20
CA THR A 477 -36.92 -6.01 -22.65
C THR A 477 -38.08 -6.22 -21.65
N PRO A 478 -37.86 -6.42 -20.33
CA PRO A 478 -38.95 -6.54 -19.36
C PRO A 478 -39.83 -5.29 -19.25
N LEU A 479 -39.29 -4.10 -19.51
CA LEU A 479 -40.04 -2.84 -19.46
C LEU A 479 -40.93 -2.65 -20.70
N PHE A 480 -40.41 -2.92 -21.89
CA PHE A 480 -41.13 -2.65 -23.14
C PHE A 480 -41.91 -3.86 -23.69
N ALA A 481 -41.50 -5.11 -23.43
CA ALA A 481 -42.21 -6.29 -23.95
C ALA A 481 -43.68 -6.38 -23.49
N PRO A 482 -44.06 -6.08 -22.22
CA PRO A 482 -45.45 -6.07 -21.80
C PRO A 482 -46.33 -5.03 -22.52
N ILE A 483 -45.73 -3.99 -23.11
CA ILE A 483 -46.42 -2.95 -23.88
C ILE A 483 -46.42 -3.32 -25.38
N ALA A 484 -45.27 -3.74 -25.89
CA ALA A 484 -45.08 -4.08 -27.31
C ALA A 484 -45.86 -5.33 -27.73
N VAL A 485 -45.88 -6.39 -26.91
CA VAL A 485 -46.55 -7.66 -27.26
C VAL A 485 -48.06 -7.47 -27.46
N PRO A 486 -48.82 -6.83 -26.54
CA PRO A 486 -50.24 -6.56 -26.78
C PRO A 486 -50.52 -5.61 -27.95
N LEU A 487 -49.65 -4.61 -28.20
CA LEU A 487 -49.80 -3.71 -29.35
C LEU A 487 -49.58 -4.44 -30.68
N VAL A 488 -48.57 -5.29 -30.78
CA VAL A 488 -48.30 -6.12 -31.98
C VAL A 488 -49.40 -7.15 -32.17
N VAL A 489 -49.84 -7.84 -31.12
CA VAL A 489 -50.97 -8.79 -31.19
C VAL A 489 -52.26 -8.09 -31.62
N SER A 490 -52.52 -6.87 -31.15
CA SER A 490 -53.68 -6.07 -31.55
C SER A 490 -53.64 -5.71 -33.05
N VAL A 491 -52.48 -5.29 -33.56
CA VAL A 491 -52.29 -5.04 -35.00
C VAL A 491 -52.46 -6.31 -35.83
N ILE A 492 -51.86 -7.44 -35.41
CA ILE A 492 -52.01 -8.73 -36.11
C ILE A 492 -53.47 -9.19 -36.12
N ARG A 493 -54.19 -9.03 -35.02
CA ARG A 493 -55.60 -9.42 -34.87
C ARG A 493 -56.53 -8.57 -35.74
N GLU A 494 -56.28 -7.26 -35.82
CA GLU A 494 -57.00 -6.35 -36.73
C GLU A 494 -56.71 -6.70 -38.20
N LEU A 495 -55.45 -6.95 -38.56
CA LEU A 495 -55.06 -7.39 -39.92
C LEU A 495 -55.61 -8.77 -40.30
N LYS A 496 -55.79 -9.67 -39.33
CA LYS A 496 -56.44 -10.99 -39.51
C LYS A 496 -57.97 -10.93 -39.46
N SER A 497 -58.60 -9.79 -39.20
CA SER A 497 -60.08 -9.68 -39.13
C SER A 497 -60.76 -9.61 -40.52
N ARG A 498 -60.48 -10.60 -41.36
CA ARG A 498 -61.37 -11.08 -42.44
C ARG A 498 -61.67 -12.57 -42.13
N PRO A 499 -62.93 -13.04 -42.25
CA PRO A 499 -63.46 -13.98 -41.26
C PRO A 499 -63.22 -15.48 -41.55
N ALA A 500 -62.88 -16.22 -40.49
CA ALA A 500 -63.33 -17.57 -40.13
C ALA A 500 -62.94 -17.79 -38.63
N CYS A 501 -63.89 -17.90 -37.70
CA CYS A 501 -64.58 -19.13 -37.25
C CYS A 501 -63.69 -20.03 -36.35
N ASP A 502 -64.10 -20.60 -35.20
CA ASP A 502 -65.02 -20.25 -34.08
C ASP A 502 -64.75 -21.29 -32.94
N GLN A 503 -65.40 -21.18 -31.76
CA GLN A 503 -65.44 -22.16 -30.64
C GLN A 503 -64.14 -22.35 -29.82
N ASP A 504 -64.12 -22.77 -28.54
CA ASP A 504 -65.06 -22.82 -27.39
C ASP A 504 -64.20 -23.22 -26.14
N ASP A 505 -64.48 -22.97 -24.86
CA ASP A 505 -65.40 -22.05 -24.14
C ASP A 505 -64.90 -21.92 -22.65
N ARG A 506 -65.25 -20.81 -21.98
CA ARG A 506 -65.30 -20.52 -20.52
C ARG A 506 -64.09 -20.64 -19.55
N ARG A 507 -64.08 -19.67 -18.62
CA ARG A 507 -63.26 -19.52 -17.39
C ARG A 507 -64.21 -19.26 -16.18
N GLU A 508 -63.59 -18.99 -15.00
CA GLU A 508 -64.14 -18.31 -13.81
C GLU A 508 -64.86 -19.20 -12.75
N ASP A 509 -64.79 -18.92 -11.44
CA ASP A 509 -63.68 -18.37 -10.63
C ASP A 509 -63.93 -18.62 -9.12
N ALA A 510 -62.86 -18.56 -8.30
CA ALA A 510 -62.81 -18.28 -6.85
C ALA A 510 -63.79 -18.94 -5.81
N LEU A 511 -63.20 -19.56 -4.75
CA LEU A 511 -63.09 -18.99 -3.36
C LEU A 511 -63.31 -19.99 -2.16
N ARG A 512 -62.36 -19.98 -1.19
CA ARG A 512 -62.46 -20.20 0.30
C ARG A 512 -61.92 -21.48 1.00
N ARG A 513 -60.89 -21.25 1.85
CA ARG A 513 -60.67 -21.74 3.26
C ARG A 513 -60.39 -23.25 3.49
N PRO A 514 -59.88 -23.69 4.69
CA PRO A 514 -59.19 -22.99 5.80
C PRO A 514 -57.79 -23.59 6.12
N ALA A 515 -57.22 -23.26 7.28
CA ALA A 515 -55.92 -23.73 7.78
C ALA A 515 -55.91 -25.19 8.29
N GLY A 516 -54.72 -25.81 8.28
CA GLY A 516 -54.40 -27.08 8.92
C GLY A 516 -52.90 -27.36 8.87
N SER A 517 -52.32 -27.83 9.98
CA SER A 517 -50.91 -28.23 10.16
C SER A 517 -50.85 -29.74 10.43
N PRO A 518 -49.67 -30.39 10.65
CA PRO A 518 -48.29 -30.09 10.23
C PRO A 518 -47.58 -31.34 9.60
N ILE A 519 -46.24 -31.28 9.49
CA ILE A 519 -45.23 -32.38 9.56
C ILE A 519 -44.56 -32.86 8.24
N ASP A 520 -43.21 -32.83 8.31
CA ASP A 520 -42.11 -33.47 7.56
C ASP A 520 -41.89 -33.31 6.05
N LEU A 521 -40.73 -32.68 5.72
CA LEU A 521 -39.59 -33.42 5.13
C LEU A 521 -38.24 -32.70 5.37
N VAL A 522 -37.18 -33.49 5.50
CA VAL A 522 -35.82 -33.15 5.99
C VAL A 522 -34.86 -32.73 4.88
N PRO A 523 -33.91 -31.82 5.15
CA PRO A 523 -32.53 -31.91 4.64
C PRO A 523 -31.47 -31.93 5.77
N PRO A 524 -30.20 -32.28 5.49
CA PRO A 524 -29.34 -33.02 6.43
C PRO A 524 -28.54 -32.16 7.43
N PRO A 525 -28.07 -32.74 8.55
CA PRO A 525 -27.09 -32.10 9.42
C PRO A 525 -25.68 -32.22 8.83
N PHE A 526 -24.96 -31.09 8.72
CA PHE A 526 -23.50 -31.13 8.68
C PHE A 526 -22.98 -31.42 10.08
N GLY A 527 -21.98 -32.30 10.19
CA GLY A 527 -21.50 -32.81 11.46
C GLY A 527 -20.78 -31.75 12.28
N GLY A 528 -21.25 -31.52 13.52
CA GLY A 528 -20.45 -30.82 14.52
C GLY A 528 -19.29 -31.71 14.97
N ILE A 529 -18.06 -31.22 14.81
CA ILE A 529 -16.89 -31.84 15.41
C ILE A 529 -16.89 -31.46 16.89
N SER A 530 -17.32 -32.40 17.74
CA SER A 530 -17.23 -32.26 19.19
C SER A 530 -15.83 -32.63 19.66
N SER A 531 -14.90 -31.66 19.68
CA SER A 531 -13.66 -31.77 20.44
C SER A 531 -13.96 -31.57 21.93
N ALA A 532 -14.04 -32.67 22.68
CA ALA A 532 -14.03 -32.62 24.13
C ALA A 532 -12.61 -32.21 24.59
N LEU A 533 -12.43 -30.94 24.95
CA LEU A 533 -11.26 -30.46 25.67
C LEU A 533 -11.55 -30.55 27.18
N GLU A 534 -10.72 -31.29 27.89
CA GLU A 534 -10.87 -31.54 29.32
C GLU A 534 -10.68 -30.25 30.12
N MET A 535 -11.54 -30.03 31.13
CA MET A 535 -11.31 -28.99 32.12
C MET A 535 -10.12 -29.40 33.00
N GLY A 536 -9.03 -28.64 32.94
CA GLY A 536 -7.83 -28.89 33.74
C GLY A 536 -8.08 -28.63 35.23
N GLU A 537 -7.52 -29.47 36.09
CA GLU A 537 -7.43 -29.19 37.53
C GLU A 537 -6.49 -28.00 37.80
N LEU A 538 -6.76 -27.28 38.89
CA LEU A 538 -6.07 -26.04 39.26
C LEU A 538 -4.56 -26.26 39.45
N ASP A 539 -3.73 -25.70 38.58
CA ASP A 539 -2.27 -25.88 38.61
C ASP A 539 -1.65 -25.20 39.86
N PRO A 540 -1.06 -25.97 40.81
CA PRO A 540 -0.50 -25.41 42.03
C PRO A 540 0.74 -24.53 41.79
N ALA A 541 1.35 -24.56 40.59
CA ALA A 541 2.49 -23.72 40.26
C ALA A 541 2.12 -22.22 40.25
N LEU A 542 0.98 -21.83 39.65
CA LEU A 542 0.58 -20.42 39.53
C LEU A 542 0.27 -19.74 40.87
N ALA A 543 -0.08 -20.50 41.90
CA ALA A 543 -0.39 -19.96 43.23
C ALA A 543 0.84 -19.44 43.99
N THR A 544 2.07 -19.74 43.53
CA THR A 544 3.32 -19.37 44.22
C THR A 544 4.13 -18.27 43.53
N LEU A 545 3.63 -17.69 42.44
CA LEU A 545 4.30 -16.62 41.68
C LEU A 545 4.14 -15.25 42.35
N ASP A 546 5.27 -14.57 42.59
CA ASP A 546 5.33 -13.22 43.17
C ASP A 546 4.93 -12.14 42.14
N ILE A 547 3.86 -11.41 42.46
CA ILE A 547 3.35 -10.29 41.65
C ILE A 547 4.26 -9.05 41.68
N SER A 548 5.26 -8.99 42.57
CA SER A 548 6.16 -7.84 42.73
C SER A 548 6.94 -7.48 41.46
N HIS A 549 7.09 -8.42 40.52
CA HIS A 549 7.71 -8.19 39.21
C HIS A 549 6.79 -7.53 38.16
N LEU A 550 5.48 -7.45 38.42
CA LEU A 550 4.47 -6.85 37.54
C LEU A 550 4.17 -5.39 37.89
N ILE A 551 4.69 -4.90 39.01
CA ILE A 551 4.37 -3.57 39.56
C ILE A 551 5.16 -2.49 38.81
N GLU A 552 4.47 -1.68 38.03
CA GLU A 552 5.00 -0.51 37.35
C GLU A 552 4.78 0.75 38.23
N PRO A 553 5.67 1.76 38.17
CA PRO A 553 5.43 3.03 38.85
C PRO A 553 4.25 3.77 38.20
N VAL A 554 3.46 4.48 39.00
CA VAL A 554 2.33 5.30 38.53
C VAL A 554 2.54 6.75 38.95
N THR A 555 2.26 7.70 38.06
CA THR A 555 2.25 9.11 38.43
C THR A 555 1.04 9.47 39.28
N GLU A 556 1.30 10.07 40.43
CA GLU A 556 0.30 10.64 41.32
C GLU A 556 0.06 12.12 40.97
N ILE A 557 -1.21 12.53 40.89
CA ILE A 557 -1.65 13.93 40.72
C ILE A 557 -2.69 14.31 41.77
N GLN A 558 -2.78 15.58 42.13
CA GLN A 558 -3.74 16.07 43.13
C GLN A 558 -5.14 16.23 42.52
N ALA A 559 -6.19 15.81 43.25
CA ALA A 559 -7.59 15.83 42.84
C ALA A 559 -8.12 17.20 42.37
N ASN A 560 -7.51 18.28 42.85
CA ASN A 560 -7.92 19.66 42.56
C ASN A 560 -7.26 20.28 41.31
N ILE A 561 -6.36 19.58 40.60
CA ILE A 561 -5.82 20.09 39.34
C ILE A 561 -6.87 20.03 38.23
N SER A 562 -6.72 20.88 37.21
CA SER A 562 -7.62 20.86 36.05
C SER A 562 -7.45 19.59 35.21
N VAL A 563 -8.54 19.14 34.56
CA VAL A 563 -8.50 18.05 33.58
C VAL A 563 -7.49 18.33 32.46
N GLU A 564 -7.41 19.59 32.03
CA GLU A 564 -6.45 20.04 31.02
C GLU A 564 -5.01 19.81 31.47
N ARG A 565 -4.65 20.14 32.73
CA ARG A 565 -3.30 19.88 33.26
C ARG A 565 -3.05 18.38 33.49
N ALA A 566 -4.07 17.59 33.84
CA ALA A 566 -3.93 16.13 33.92
C ALA A 566 -3.63 15.51 32.55
N CYS A 567 -4.29 15.99 31.49
CA CYS A 567 -4.02 15.62 30.10
C CYS A 567 -2.61 16.02 29.64
N GLU A 568 -2.13 17.20 30.01
CA GLU A 568 -0.73 17.61 29.77
C GLU A 568 0.26 16.65 30.46
N VAL A 569 0.01 16.24 31.71
CA VAL A 569 0.90 15.31 32.44
C VAL A 569 0.96 13.93 31.77
N LEU A 570 -0.15 13.40 31.23
CA LEU A 570 -0.16 12.16 30.45
C LEU A 570 0.78 12.27 29.22
N LEU A 571 0.73 13.40 28.51
CA LEU A 571 1.55 13.67 27.32
C LEU A 571 3.03 13.93 27.67
N GLU A 572 3.32 14.76 28.68
CA GLU A 572 4.67 15.10 29.14
C GLU A 572 5.45 13.85 29.58
N LYS A 573 4.81 12.98 30.36
CA LYS A 573 5.43 11.77 30.91
C LYS A 573 5.36 10.56 29.98
N LYS A 574 4.56 10.63 28.92
CA LYS A 574 4.22 9.49 28.04
C LYS A 574 3.62 8.30 28.82
N GLU A 575 2.85 8.62 29.85
CA GLU A 575 2.14 7.64 30.69
C GLU A 575 0.69 7.50 30.20
N TRP A 576 0.17 6.28 30.24
CA TRP A 576 -1.17 5.98 29.71
C TRP A 576 -2.30 6.15 30.75
N CYS A 577 -2.00 6.48 32.00
CA CYS A 577 -2.93 6.74 33.09
C CYS A 577 -2.20 7.41 34.26
N VAL A 578 -2.92 8.20 35.05
CA VAL A 578 -2.44 8.78 36.31
C VAL A 578 -3.36 8.38 37.47
N ALA A 579 -2.78 8.31 38.68
CA ALA A 579 -3.52 8.09 39.92
C ALA A 579 -3.89 9.44 40.55
N VAL A 580 -5.18 9.63 40.85
CA VAL A 580 -5.70 10.89 41.39
C VAL A 580 -5.82 10.80 42.91
N MET A 581 -5.03 11.61 43.59
CA MET A 581 -4.88 11.63 45.04
C MET A 581 -5.64 12.80 45.67
N THR A 582 -6.41 12.51 46.71
CA THR A 582 -7.02 13.52 47.59
C THR A 582 -6.28 13.56 48.92
N GLN A 583 -5.89 14.76 49.36
CA GLN A 583 -5.23 14.96 50.65
C GLN A 583 -6.04 15.92 51.54
N ALA A 584 -6.65 15.38 52.59
CA ALA A 584 -7.25 16.18 53.66
C ALA A 584 -6.16 16.77 54.57
N ALA A 585 -6.41 17.95 55.15
CA ALA A 585 -5.44 18.65 55.99
C ALA A 585 -5.02 17.81 57.22
N GLY A 586 -3.78 17.32 57.21
CA GLY A 586 -3.21 16.46 58.26
C GLY A 586 -3.40 14.95 58.07
N ALA A 587 -3.98 14.50 56.96
CA ALA A 587 -4.07 13.10 56.58
C ALA A 587 -3.00 12.70 55.54
N GLN A 588 -2.74 11.39 55.41
CA GLN A 588 -2.00 10.85 54.26
C GLN A 588 -2.84 11.01 52.97
N PRO A 589 -2.20 11.17 51.79
CA PRO A 589 -2.91 11.21 50.52
C PRO A 589 -3.57 9.85 50.21
N VAL A 590 -4.84 9.87 49.82
CA VAL A 590 -5.62 8.66 49.47
C VAL A 590 -5.95 8.69 47.99
N CYS A 591 -5.78 7.56 47.30
CA CYS A 591 -6.19 7.45 45.90
C CYS A 591 -7.72 7.44 45.78
N THR A 592 -8.26 8.40 45.05
CA THR A 592 -9.69 8.61 44.84
C THR A 592 -10.17 8.18 43.45
N GLY A 593 -9.25 7.91 42.52
CA GLY A 593 -9.60 7.43 41.18
C GLY A 593 -8.41 7.34 40.23
N LEU A 594 -8.68 6.80 39.05
CA LEU A 594 -7.77 6.76 37.91
C LEU A 594 -8.29 7.70 36.81
N PHE A 595 -7.38 8.22 36.00
CA PHE A 595 -7.70 9.10 34.86
C PHE A 595 -6.79 8.79 33.65
N ASP A 596 -7.38 8.60 32.48
CA ASP A 596 -6.67 8.34 31.22
C ASP A 596 -7.30 9.04 29.98
N PHE A 597 -6.79 8.73 28.78
CA PHE A 597 -7.31 9.27 27.53
C PHE A 597 -8.74 8.84 27.18
N SER A 598 -9.25 7.73 27.73
CA SER A 598 -10.67 7.35 27.61
C SER A 598 -11.55 8.29 28.40
N ASP A 599 -11.15 8.62 29.63
CA ASP A 599 -11.84 9.59 30.49
C ASP A 599 -11.73 11.01 29.92
N ALA A 600 -10.58 11.39 29.38
CA ALA A 600 -10.39 12.64 28.66
C ALA A 600 -11.30 12.72 27.41
N ASN A 601 -11.44 11.62 26.64
CA ASN A 601 -12.35 11.56 25.49
C ASN A 601 -13.81 11.75 25.93
N ALA A 602 -14.24 11.08 27.00
CA ALA A 602 -15.59 11.24 27.55
C ALA A 602 -15.85 12.69 28.02
N TYR A 603 -14.89 13.30 28.73
CA TYR A 603 -14.93 14.70 29.14
C TYR A 603 -15.03 15.66 27.94
N MET A 604 -14.17 15.50 26.94
CA MET A 604 -14.17 16.35 25.74
C MET A 604 -15.47 16.20 24.94
N HIS A 605 -15.97 14.98 24.78
CA HIS A 605 -17.26 14.72 24.13
C HIS A 605 -18.42 15.40 24.87
N LEU A 606 -18.48 15.28 26.20
CA LEU A 606 -19.48 15.98 27.03
C LEU A 606 -19.34 17.51 26.95
N ALA A 607 -18.12 18.05 26.95
CA ALA A 607 -17.87 19.49 26.83
C ALA A 607 -18.27 20.05 25.45
N VAL A 608 -18.10 19.27 24.38
CA VAL A 608 -18.54 19.63 23.01
C VAL A 608 -20.06 19.52 22.86
N THR A 609 -20.68 18.48 23.42
CA THR A 609 -22.13 18.23 23.34
C THR A 609 -22.95 18.99 24.39
N ALA A 610 -22.32 19.67 25.35
CA ALA A 610 -22.92 20.39 26.49
C ALA A 610 -24.09 21.35 26.17
N ASN A 611 -24.20 21.84 24.93
CA ASN A 611 -25.28 22.71 24.46
C ASN A 611 -26.48 21.96 23.84
N SER A 612 -26.31 20.67 23.55
CA SER A 612 -27.30 19.79 22.92
C SER A 612 -27.90 18.75 23.88
N LEU A 613 -27.32 18.58 25.08
CA LEU A 613 -27.80 17.65 26.11
C LEU A 613 -29.19 18.05 26.64
N THR A 614 -30.03 17.05 26.86
CA THR A 614 -31.38 17.18 27.41
C THR A 614 -31.37 17.25 28.95
N PRO A 615 -32.50 17.59 29.60
CA PRO A 615 -32.61 17.52 31.06
C PRO A 615 -32.49 16.09 31.62
N GLU A 616 -32.75 15.06 30.81
CA GLU A 616 -32.65 13.65 31.23
C GLU A 616 -31.18 13.19 31.30
N ASP A 617 -30.32 13.69 30.40
CA ASP A 617 -28.87 13.43 30.38
C ASP A 617 -28.13 14.04 31.59
N LEU A 618 -28.78 14.94 32.33
CA LEU A 618 -28.20 15.71 33.44
C LEU A 618 -28.57 15.15 34.83
N GLN A 619 -29.14 13.94 34.91
CA GLN A 619 -29.52 13.31 36.20
C GLN A 619 -28.34 12.99 37.13
N ASN A 620 -27.11 12.89 36.61
CA ASN A 620 -25.93 12.64 37.43
C ASN A 620 -25.31 13.98 37.89
N ASP A 621 -25.28 14.22 39.20
CA ASP A 621 -24.73 15.43 39.82
C ASP A 621 -23.30 15.76 39.31
N ARG A 622 -22.43 14.75 39.10
CA ARG A 622 -21.07 14.95 38.56
C ARG A 622 -21.11 15.51 37.14
N ILE A 623 -21.94 14.93 36.26
CA ILE A 623 -22.10 15.39 34.87
C ILE A 623 -22.71 16.80 34.85
N SER A 624 -23.69 17.07 35.73
CA SER A 624 -24.28 18.41 35.87
C SER A 624 -23.24 19.48 36.23
N GLN A 625 -22.31 19.16 37.13
CA GLN A 625 -21.22 20.05 37.53
C GLN A 625 -20.24 20.30 36.37
N ILE A 626 -19.78 19.23 35.70
CA ILE A 626 -18.91 19.32 34.52
C ILE A 626 -19.53 20.20 33.43
N VAL A 627 -20.80 19.94 33.07
CA VAL A 627 -21.53 20.70 32.04
C VAL A 627 -21.74 22.16 32.48
N SER A 628 -22.00 22.42 33.76
CA SER A 628 -22.13 23.79 34.28
C SER A 628 -20.82 24.58 34.19
N SER A 629 -19.69 23.95 34.54
CA SER A 629 -18.35 24.54 34.46
C SER A 629 -17.93 24.77 33.01
N ALA A 630 -18.19 23.82 32.11
CA ALA A 630 -17.94 23.96 30.67
C ALA A 630 -18.74 25.13 30.05
N ARG A 631 -20.04 25.25 30.38
CA ARG A 631 -20.89 26.40 29.96
C ARG A 631 -20.37 27.73 30.49
N LEU A 632 -19.82 27.75 31.71
CA LEU A 632 -19.24 28.94 32.35
C LEU A 632 -17.77 29.20 31.99
N ARG A 633 -17.14 28.34 31.17
CA ARG A 633 -15.70 28.35 30.84
C ARG A 633 -14.79 28.40 32.08
N LYS A 634 -15.15 27.62 33.10
CA LYS A 634 -14.32 27.39 34.28
C LYS A 634 -13.54 26.08 34.12
N GLU A 635 -12.33 26.05 34.65
CA GLU A 635 -11.54 24.82 34.79
C GLU A 635 -12.33 23.77 35.59
N VAL A 636 -12.24 22.51 35.16
CA VAL A 636 -12.91 21.38 35.81
C VAL A 636 -11.86 20.58 36.59
N PRO A 637 -12.02 20.38 37.92
CA PRO A 637 -11.16 19.50 38.70
C PRO A 637 -11.16 18.06 38.17
N VAL A 638 -9.98 17.45 38.08
CA VAL A 638 -9.80 16.10 37.54
C VAL A 638 -10.59 15.03 38.33
N GLU A 639 -10.83 15.23 39.63
CA GLU A 639 -11.70 14.37 40.45
C GLU A 639 -13.08 14.13 39.84
N LEU A 640 -13.65 15.13 39.15
CA LEU A 640 -14.96 15.01 38.51
C LEU A 640 -14.89 14.15 37.25
N ALA A 641 -13.74 14.08 36.58
CA ALA A 641 -13.52 13.32 35.35
C ALA A 641 -12.93 11.90 35.57
N CYS A 642 -12.51 11.54 36.79
CA CYS A 642 -12.03 10.18 37.10
C CYS A 642 -13.06 9.10 36.75
N ASN A 643 -12.65 8.08 35.98
CA ASN A 643 -13.51 6.99 35.51
C ASN A 643 -14.82 7.47 34.83
N LEU A 644 -14.80 8.63 34.16
CA LEU A 644 -15.94 9.19 33.44
C LEU A 644 -16.31 8.37 32.19
N SER A 645 -15.37 7.56 31.68
CA SER A 645 -15.59 6.58 30.61
C SER A 645 -16.12 5.22 31.09
N GLU A 646 -16.23 5.02 32.41
CA GLU A 646 -16.58 3.76 33.10
C GLU A 646 -15.57 2.59 32.90
N LYS A 647 -14.43 2.83 32.20
CA LYS A 647 -13.41 1.80 31.87
C LYS A 647 -12.22 1.72 32.83
N ASN A 648 -12.12 2.66 33.77
CA ASN A 648 -11.04 2.74 34.76
C ASN A 648 -11.60 2.59 36.20
N PRO A 649 -12.30 1.49 36.54
CA PRO A 649 -12.77 1.27 37.90
C PRO A 649 -11.58 1.21 38.87
N LEU A 650 -11.70 1.89 40.02
CA LEU A 650 -10.65 1.88 41.04
C LEU A 650 -10.63 0.52 41.75
N VAL A 651 -9.72 -0.35 41.32
CA VAL A 651 -9.44 -1.65 41.96
C VAL A 651 -8.09 -1.56 42.67
N MET A 652 -8.08 -1.82 43.97
CA MET A 652 -6.88 -1.80 44.81
C MET A 652 -6.66 -3.20 45.40
N LEU A 653 -5.45 -3.73 45.24
CA LEU A 653 -5.01 -5.01 45.80
C LEU A 653 -3.81 -4.83 46.72
N ARG A 654 -3.63 -5.78 47.63
CA ARG A 654 -2.45 -5.84 48.50
C ARG A 654 -1.29 -6.53 47.78
N ASN A 655 -0.07 -6.24 48.21
CA ASN A 655 1.14 -6.84 47.62
C ASN A 655 1.27 -8.36 47.81
N ASP A 656 0.38 -9.01 48.57
CA ASP A 656 0.36 -10.47 48.81
C ASP A 656 -0.68 -11.22 47.95
N THR A 657 -1.38 -10.54 47.03
CA THR A 657 -2.40 -11.19 46.19
C THR A 657 -1.81 -12.09 45.12
N SER A 658 -2.47 -13.22 44.86
CA SER A 658 -2.04 -14.21 43.89
C SER A 658 -2.25 -13.79 42.41
N LEU A 659 -1.44 -14.36 41.52
CA LEU A 659 -1.56 -14.15 40.08
C LEU A 659 -2.91 -14.60 39.50
N THR A 660 -3.56 -15.60 40.10
CA THR A 660 -4.90 -16.06 39.71
C THR A 660 -5.97 -15.01 39.98
N THR A 661 -5.86 -14.27 41.10
CA THR A 661 -6.75 -13.13 41.41
C THR A 661 -6.61 -12.01 40.38
N LEU A 662 -5.37 -11.69 39.96
CA LEU A 662 -5.13 -10.72 38.89
C LEU A 662 -5.75 -11.19 37.56
N LEU A 663 -5.56 -12.46 37.21
CA LEU A 663 -6.12 -13.04 35.99
C LEU A 663 -7.66 -13.04 35.98
N GLU A 664 -8.31 -13.30 37.12
CA GLU A 664 -9.77 -13.17 37.29
C GLU A 664 -10.25 -11.72 37.11
N ILE A 665 -9.51 -10.73 37.64
CA ILE A 665 -9.86 -9.31 37.53
C ILE A 665 -9.70 -8.80 36.10
N PHE A 666 -8.57 -9.08 35.44
CA PHE A 666 -8.31 -8.61 34.08
C PHE A 666 -9.16 -9.33 33.03
N SER A 667 -9.45 -10.63 33.18
CA SER A 667 -10.36 -11.37 32.28
C SER A 667 -11.83 -10.90 32.37
N ARG A 668 -12.20 -10.12 33.39
CA ARG A 668 -13.51 -9.45 33.49
C ARG A 668 -13.57 -8.06 32.84
N GLY A 669 -12.51 -7.64 32.13
CA GLY A 669 -12.46 -6.36 31.43
C GLY A 669 -12.01 -5.17 32.29
N THR A 670 -11.48 -5.42 33.49
CA THR A 670 -10.63 -4.41 34.16
C THR A 670 -9.32 -4.33 33.39
N HIS A 671 -8.77 -3.14 33.16
CA HIS A 671 -7.48 -2.98 32.45
C HIS A 671 -6.29 -2.69 33.37
N ARG A 672 -6.55 -2.16 34.58
CA ARG A 672 -5.54 -1.64 35.50
C ARG A 672 -5.93 -1.92 36.95
N VAL A 673 -4.95 -2.23 37.79
CA VAL A 673 -5.12 -2.49 39.22
C VAL A 673 -4.01 -1.80 40.00
N LEU A 674 -4.34 -1.05 41.05
CA LEU A 674 -3.35 -0.44 41.94
C LEU A 674 -2.91 -1.43 43.03
N VAL A 675 -1.64 -1.35 43.42
CA VAL A 675 -1.09 -2.14 44.53
C VAL A 675 -0.86 -1.25 45.74
N GLU A 676 -1.47 -1.59 46.87
CA GLU A 676 -1.24 -0.96 48.17
C GLU A 676 0.07 -1.47 48.80
N GLY A 677 0.88 -0.53 49.27
CA GLY A 677 1.95 -0.78 50.22
C GLY A 677 1.43 -0.84 51.66
N PRO A 678 2.33 -1.06 52.65
CA PRO A 678 1.98 -0.79 54.05
C PRO A 678 1.52 0.67 54.22
N GLU A 679 0.56 0.89 55.12
CA GLU A 679 -0.06 2.20 55.41
C GLU A 679 -0.98 2.81 54.30
N GLN A 680 -1.54 2.00 53.39
CA GLN A 680 -2.46 2.46 52.31
C GLN A 680 -1.82 3.40 51.27
N GLN A 681 -0.50 3.53 51.26
CA GLN A 681 0.22 4.22 50.18
C GLN A 681 0.13 3.42 48.88
N VAL A 682 -0.04 4.10 47.74
CA VAL A 682 0.06 3.45 46.43
C VAL A 682 1.53 3.09 46.14
N LYS A 683 1.79 1.79 45.97
CA LYS A 683 3.12 1.25 45.63
C LYS A 683 3.39 1.29 44.12
N GLY A 684 2.34 1.17 43.31
CA GLY A 684 2.41 1.13 41.85
C GLY A 684 1.12 0.59 41.23
N ILE A 685 1.17 0.29 39.94
CA ILE A 685 0.06 -0.19 39.12
C ILE A 685 0.46 -1.47 38.38
N ILE A 686 -0.49 -2.37 38.17
CA ILE A 686 -0.37 -3.55 37.30
C ILE A 686 -1.39 -3.39 36.15
N THR A 687 -0.98 -3.70 34.93
CA THR A 687 -1.85 -3.64 33.74
C THR A 687 -2.09 -5.02 33.14
N ASP A 688 -3.19 -5.17 32.41
CA ASP A 688 -3.51 -6.36 31.61
C ASP A 688 -2.37 -6.69 30.61
N SER A 689 -1.80 -5.68 29.95
CA SER A 689 -0.68 -5.82 29.03
C SER A 689 0.60 -6.32 29.72
N ALA A 690 0.89 -5.90 30.95
CA ALA A 690 2.01 -6.41 31.73
C ALA A 690 1.83 -7.89 32.10
N LEU A 691 0.60 -8.31 32.41
CA LEU A 691 0.27 -9.72 32.65
C LEU A 691 0.38 -10.58 31.38
N VAL A 692 -0.12 -10.09 30.24
CA VAL A 692 0.03 -10.78 28.94
C VAL A 692 1.52 -10.88 28.55
N LYS A 693 2.29 -9.82 28.73
CA LYS A 693 3.74 -9.80 28.51
C LYS A 693 4.46 -10.79 29.42
N TYR A 694 4.01 -10.95 30.67
CA TYR A 694 4.56 -11.93 31.60
C TYR A 694 4.34 -13.36 31.12
N PHE A 695 3.13 -13.71 30.67
CA PHE A 695 2.85 -15.04 30.10
C PHE A 695 3.67 -15.33 28.83
N ALA A 696 3.93 -14.31 28.00
CA ALA A 696 4.78 -14.45 26.82
C ALA A 696 6.29 -14.56 27.17
N SER A 697 6.82 -13.63 27.96
CA SER A 697 8.27 -13.51 28.22
C SER A 697 8.83 -14.55 29.19
N ASN A 698 8.00 -15.13 30.06
CA ASN A 698 8.43 -16.16 31.01
C ASN A 698 8.07 -17.57 30.55
N HIS A 699 7.77 -17.80 29.27
CA HIS A 699 7.35 -19.12 28.79
C HIS A 699 8.32 -20.24 29.18
N ASP A 700 9.63 -20.01 29.00
CA ASP A 700 10.70 -20.96 29.37
C ASP A 700 10.85 -21.21 30.89
N LYS A 701 10.31 -20.33 31.75
CA LYS A 701 10.32 -20.48 33.22
C LYS A 701 8.97 -20.99 33.77
N ILE A 702 7.89 -20.75 33.03
CA ILE A 702 6.53 -21.25 33.28
C ILE A 702 6.36 -22.69 32.73
N THR A 703 7.44 -23.28 32.18
CA THR A 703 7.63 -24.68 31.73
C THR A 703 7.22 -25.80 32.70
N THR A 704 6.69 -25.48 33.87
CA THR A 704 6.02 -26.46 34.76
C THR A 704 4.55 -26.70 34.34
N SER A 705 3.92 -25.76 33.61
CA SER A 705 2.51 -25.84 33.19
C SER A 705 2.37 -26.19 31.70
N PRO A 706 2.08 -27.44 31.32
CA PRO A 706 1.94 -27.83 29.90
C PRO A 706 0.76 -27.14 29.20
N VAL A 707 -0.25 -26.71 29.97
CA VAL A 707 -1.47 -26.07 29.46
C VAL A 707 -1.16 -24.71 28.82
N ILE A 708 -0.35 -23.88 29.47
CA ILE A 708 0.00 -22.53 28.96
C ILE A 708 0.80 -22.65 27.65
N THR A 709 1.68 -23.65 27.54
CA THR A 709 2.41 -23.98 26.30
C THR A 709 1.47 -24.37 25.18
N GLN A 710 0.55 -25.30 25.42
CA GLN A 710 -0.43 -25.70 24.42
C GLN A 710 -1.27 -24.52 23.93
N VAL A 711 -1.76 -23.67 24.84
CA VAL A 711 -2.57 -22.49 24.52
C VAL A 711 -1.82 -21.46 23.65
N ILE A 712 -0.54 -21.20 23.92
CA ILE A 712 0.26 -20.23 23.15
C ILE A 712 0.53 -20.70 21.71
N TYR A 713 0.75 -21.99 21.49
CA TYR A 713 1.03 -22.56 20.16
C TYR A 713 -0.23 -22.95 19.35
N THR A 714 -1.44 -22.82 19.91
CA THR A 714 -2.70 -23.12 19.20
C THR A 714 -3.16 -21.93 18.34
N SER A 715 -3.88 -22.19 17.24
CA SER A 715 -4.41 -21.13 16.35
C SER A 715 -5.58 -20.37 16.98
N LEU A 716 -5.81 -19.12 16.54
CA LEU A 716 -6.96 -18.32 16.99
C LEU A 716 -8.31 -18.98 16.67
N LEU A 717 -8.40 -19.64 15.52
CA LEU A 717 -9.58 -20.38 15.08
C LEU A 717 -9.87 -21.57 16.01
N ASP A 718 -8.85 -22.38 16.32
CA ASP A 718 -8.98 -23.57 17.17
C ASP A 718 -9.26 -23.22 18.64
N LEU A 719 -8.77 -22.07 19.13
CA LEU A 719 -9.06 -21.57 20.48
C LEU A 719 -10.47 -21.00 20.63
N GLY A 720 -11.11 -20.59 19.53
CA GLY A 720 -12.41 -19.92 19.52
C GLY A 720 -12.35 -18.52 20.15
N VAL A 721 -11.24 -17.79 20.00
CA VAL A 721 -11.01 -16.47 20.62
C VAL A 721 -11.43 -15.28 19.72
N ILE A 722 -11.81 -15.57 18.48
CA ILE A 722 -12.17 -14.56 17.48
C ILE A 722 -13.59 -14.05 17.76
N THR A 723 -13.72 -12.78 18.16
CA THR A 723 -15.04 -12.13 18.32
C THR A 723 -15.61 -11.80 16.94
N PRO A 724 -16.78 -12.33 16.53
CA PRO A 724 -17.37 -12.10 15.20
C PRO A 724 -17.95 -10.68 15.05
N PRO A 725 -18.25 -10.23 13.81
CA PRO A 725 -18.92 -8.94 13.56
C PRO A 725 -20.33 -8.87 14.17
N PRO A 726 -20.86 -7.67 14.47
CA PRO A 726 -20.44 -6.35 13.96
C PRO A 726 -19.19 -5.74 14.62
N ILE A 727 -18.26 -5.26 13.80
CA ILE A 727 -17.02 -4.62 14.26
C ILE A 727 -17.17 -3.10 14.24
N VAL A 728 -16.92 -2.45 15.37
CA VAL A 728 -16.99 -0.98 15.50
C VAL A 728 -16.01 -0.31 14.56
N SER A 729 -16.56 0.41 13.58
CA SER A 729 -15.81 0.94 12.44
C SER A 729 -16.38 2.26 11.92
N ALA A 730 -15.53 3.02 11.22
CA ALA A 730 -15.87 4.30 10.60
C ALA A 730 -15.26 4.41 9.19
N SER A 731 -15.87 5.26 8.34
CA SER A 731 -15.32 5.60 7.02
C SER A 731 -14.17 6.62 7.15
N PRO A 732 -13.16 6.63 6.26
CA PRO A 732 -12.18 7.71 6.13
C PRO A 732 -12.79 9.12 6.00
N ASP A 733 -14.02 9.23 5.50
CA ASP A 733 -14.75 10.49 5.35
C ASP A 733 -15.42 11.00 6.64
N SER A 734 -15.53 10.14 7.66
CA SER A 734 -16.07 10.53 8.99
C SER A 734 -15.12 11.51 9.68
N THR A 735 -15.62 12.29 10.64
CA THR A 735 -14.80 13.24 11.40
C THR A 735 -14.15 12.62 12.64
N VAL A 736 -13.13 13.28 13.18
CA VAL A 736 -12.56 12.94 14.51
C VAL A 736 -13.64 12.98 15.59
N LEU A 737 -14.57 13.94 15.56
CA LEU A 737 -15.70 14.00 16.49
C LEU A 737 -16.63 12.79 16.37
N ASP A 738 -16.91 12.31 15.16
CA ASP A 738 -17.70 11.10 14.94
C ASP A 738 -17.01 9.87 15.56
N ALA A 739 -15.68 9.76 15.41
CA ALA A 739 -14.89 8.71 16.03
C ALA A 739 -14.89 8.78 17.57
N MET A 740 -14.71 9.99 18.15
CA MET A 740 -14.80 10.21 19.60
C MET A 740 -16.16 9.78 20.15
N THR A 741 -17.23 10.16 19.45
CA THR A 741 -18.63 9.82 19.76
C THR A 741 -18.83 8.30 19.68
N LEU A 742 -18.34 7.65 18.62
CA LEU A 742 -18.46 6.21 18.41
C LEU A 742 -17.70 5.41 19.48
N MET A 743 -16.47 5.81 19.82
CA MET A 743 -15.68 5.19 20.90
C MET A 743 -16.35 5.33 22.28
N SER A 744 -16.99 6.48 22.54
CA SER A 744 -17.73 6.71 23.78
C SER A 744 -19.02 5.89 23.84
N ARG A 745 -19.78 5.84 22.74
CA ARG A 745 -21.10 5.16 22.67
C ARG A 745 -20.97 3.64 22.69
N GLU A 746 -20.05 3.07 21.92
CA GLU A 746 -19.85 1.62 21.83
C GLU A 746 -18.92 1.06 22.90
N GLY A 747 -18.47 1.89 23.87
CA GLY A 747 -17.57 1.45 24.93
C GLY A 747 -16.16 1.02 24.46
N VAL A 748 -15.77 1.25 23.21
CA VAL A 748 -14.47 0.81 22.67
C VAL A 748 -13.34 1.82 22.87
N SER A 749 -12.12 1.32 23.01
CA SER A 749 -10.87 2.13 23.11
C SER A 749 -10.23 2.43 21.76
N SER A 750 -10.67 1.75 20.70
CA SER A 750 -10.24 1.99 19.31
C SER A 750 -11.28 1.48 18.32
N ILE A 751 -11.22 2.01 17.09
CA ILE A 751 -12.12 1.70 15.97
C ILE A 751 -11.32 1.33 14.73
N ALA A 752 -11.92 0.53 13.84
CA ALA A 752 -11.40 0.30 12.50
C ALA A 752 -11.79 1.44 11.55
N VAL A 753 -10.88 1.84 10.67
CA VAL A 753 -11.16 2.75 9.55
C VAL A 753 -11.25 1.90 8.28
N LEU A 754 -12.45 1.79 7.71
CA LEU A 754 -12.77 0.88 6.60
C LEU A 754 -13.14 1.63 5.34
N HIS A 755 -12.60 1.22 4.18
CA HIS A 755 -13.08 1.74 2.89
C HIS A 755 -14.48 1.17 2.61
N PRO A 756 -15.49 1.99 2.22
CA PRO A 756 -16.81 1.47 1.86
C PRO A 756 -16.73 0.44 0.72
N GLY A 757 -17.37 -0.71 0.93
CA GLY A 757 -17.49 -1.84 0.01
C GLY A 757 -18.88 -2.50 0.15
N PRO A 758 -19.22 -3.50 -0.70
CA PRO A 758 -20.60 -4.00 -0.82
C PRO A 758 -21.13 -4.77 0.41
N ASP A 759 -20.27 -5.44 1.17
CA ASP A 759 -20.68 -6.26 2.33
C ASP A 759 -19.94 -5.85 3.63
N ILE A 760 -18.61 -5.93 3.63
CA ILE A 760 -17.71 -5.49 4.70
C ILE A 760 -16.62 -4.63 4.05
N GLY A 761 -16.22 -3.53 4.72
CA GLY A 761 -15.20 -2.63 4.19
C GLY A 761 -13.77 -3.14 4.38
N VAL A 762 -12.86 -2.74 3.50
CA VAL A 762 -11.43 -3.11 3.58
C VAL A 762 -10.75 -2.28 4.69
N LEU A 763 -10.01 -2.94 5.59
CA LEU A 763 -9.28 -2.27 6.68
C LEU A 763 -8.12 -1.42 6.15
N ILE A 764 -8.21 -0.10 6.35
CA ILE A 764 -7.17 0.87 5.98
C ILE A 764 -6.26 1.17 7.17
N SER A 765 -6.86 1.40 8.35
CA SER A 765 -6.15 1.76 9.57
C SER A 765 -7.00 1.45 10.79
N THR A 766 -6.39 1.54 11.96
CA THR A 766 -7.10 1.71 13.23
C THR A 766 -6.91 3.15 13.71
N VAL A 767 -7.78 3.61 14.62
CA VAL A 767 -7.63 4.85 15.39
C VAL A 767 -8.01 4.56 16.84
N THR A 768 -7.22 5.04 17.79
CA THR A 768 -7.36 4.83 19.24
C THR A 768 -7.74 6.13 19.96
N VAL A 769 -8.31 6.03 21.17
CA VAL A 769 -8.52 7.22 22.05
C VAL A 769 -7.22 7.96 22.34
N THR A 770 -6.10 7.24 22.35
CA THR A 770 -4.75 7.76 22.56
C THR A 770 -4.22 8.56 21.38
N ASP A 771 -4.46 8.13 20.13
CA ASP A 771 -4.10 8.90 18.93
C ASP A 771 -4.88 10.21 18.90
N ILE A 772 -6.18 10.15 19.21
CA ILE A 772 -7.06 11.31 19.30
C ILE A 772 -6.54 12.25 20.40
N GLY A 773 -6.21 11.73 21.59
CA GLY A 773 -5.63 12.50 22.67
C GLY A 773 -4.36 13.26 22.26
N GLN A 774 -3.42 12.58 21.60
CA GLN A 774 -2.14 13.17 21.17
C GLN A 774 -2.28 14.35 20.20
N LEU A 775 -3.31 14.37 19.34
CA LEU A 775 -3.53 15.47 18.39
C LEU A 775 -4.54 16.52 18.89
N VAL A 776 -5.61 16.10 19.58
CA VAL A 776 -6.70 16.99 20.01
C VAL A 776 -6.31 17.81 21.23
N ILE A 777 -5.65 17.21 22.24
CA ILE A 777 -5.32 17.92 23.49
C ILE A 777 -4.34 19.08 23.26
N PRO A 778 -3.26 18.94 22.46
CA PRO A 778 -2.38 20.08 22.14
C PRO A 778 -2.98 21.09 21.15
N SER A 779 -4.17 20.85 20.59
CA SER A 779 -4.73 21.73 19.57
C SER A 779 -5.58 22.84 20.17
N GLU A 780 -5.10 24.07 20.01
CA GLU A 780 -5.87 25.29 20.34
C GLU A 780 -7.12 25.46 19.45
N SER A 781 -7.24 24.72 18.34
CA SER A 781 -8.32 24.89 17.36
C SER A 781 -9.33 23.76 17.38
N LYS A 782 -10.60 24.12 17.58
CA LYS A 782 -11.76 23.22 17.42
C LYS A 782 -11.89 22.63 16.01
N SER A 783 -11.18 23.14 15.00
CA SER A 783 -11.18 22.59 13.64
C SER A 783 -10.62 21.16 13.56
N VAL A 784 -9.78 20.73 14.52
CA VAL A 784 -9.26 19.34 14.56
C VAL A 784 -10.40 18.33 14.79
N LEU A 785 -11.44 18.69 15.54
CA LEU A 785 -12.62 17.84 15.74
C LEU A 785 -13.40 17.60 14.43
N SER A 786 -13.37 18.56 13.51
CA SER A 786 -13.98 18.46 12.17
C SER A 786 -13.04 17.87 11.10
N MET A 787 -11.82 17.47 11.47
CA MET A 787 -10.87 16.84 10.56
C MET A 787 -11.39 15.46 10.12
N LYS A 788 -11.22 15.10 8.84
CA LYS A 788 -11.56 13.76 8.33
C LYS A 788 -10.59 12.71 8.85
N LEU A 789 -11.10 11.52 9.19
CA LEU A 789 -10.30 10.40 9.69
C LEU A 789 -9.18 9.98 8.72
N GLY A 790 -9.42 10.02 7.41
CA GLY A 790 -8.37 9.72 6.42
C GLY A 790 -7.16 10.65 6.52
N ALA A 791 -7.40 11.96 6.69
CA ALA A 791 -6.33 12.95 6.86
C ALA A 791 -5.70 12.86 8.27
N PHE A 792 -6.52 12.64 9.30
CA PHE A 792 -6.06 12.43 10.67
C PHE A 792 -5.08 11.25 10.77
N VAL A 793 -5.39 10.12 10.12
CA VAL A 793 -4.51 8.94 10.04
C VAL A 793 -3.18 9.27 9.35
N SER A 794 -3.18 10.13 8.31
CA SER A 794 -1.92 10.60 7.71
C SER A 794 -1.11 11.47 8.68
N ASP A 795 -1.74 12.42 9.37
CA ASP A 795 -1.04 13.38 10.22
C ASP A 795 -0.46 12.76 11.51
N ILE A 796 -1.08 11.72 12.08
CA ILE A 796 -0.50 10.99 13.22
C ILE A 796 0.63 10.02 12.80
N LYS A 797 0.59 9.47 11.57
CA LYS A 797 1.56 8.45 11.11
C LYS A 797 2.78 9.02 10.39
N ASN A 798 2.60 10.03 9.54
CA ASN A 798 3.68 10.63 8.75
C ASN A 798 4.88 11.13 9.60
N PRO A 799 4.71 11.76 10.79
CA PRO A 799 5.85 12.25 11.57
C PRO A 799 6.70 11.13 12.18
N HIS A 800 6.09 10.01 12.57
CA HIS A 800 6.77 8.91 13.26
C HIS A 800 7.75 8.17 12.33
N GLY A 801 7.31 7.84 11.10
CA GLY A 801 8.15 7.24 10.08
C GLY A 801 9.31 8.15 9.62
N MET A 802 9.08 9.47 9.53
CA MET A 802 10.10 10.42 9.06
C MET A 802 11.19 10.78 10.09
N ILE A 803 10.90 10.73 11.39
CA ILE A 803 11.80 11.27 12.44
C ILE A 803 12.51 10.15 13.23
N ASN A 804 11.84 9.04 13.51
CA ASN A 804 12.36 7.99 14.41
C ASN A 804 12.71 6.68 13.69
N GLY A 805 12.27 6.48 12.45
CA GLY A 805 12.40 5.20 11.73
C GLY A 805 11.45 4.10 12.23
N GLU A 806 10.58 4.42 13.19
CA GLU A 806 9.44 3.60 13.61
C GLU A 806 8.28 3.84 12.63
N ASP A 807 8.27 3.10 11.51
CA ASP A 807 7.18 3.18 10.54
C ASP A 807 5.93 2.46 11.09
N LEU A 808 5.08 3.21 11.79
CA LEU A 808 3.85 2.73 12.43
C LEU A 808 2.72 2.53 11.42
N TYR A 809 2.95 1.60 10.49
CA TYR A 809 1.94 0.65 10.06
C TYR A 809 2.10 -0.66 10.84
N PRO A 810 1.63 -0.76 12.10
CA PRO A 810 1.24 -2.06 12.62
C PRO A 810 0.34 -2.73 11.59
N VAL A 811 0.72 -3.94 11.18
CA VAL A 811 -0.20 -4.86 10.56
C VAL A 811 -1.18 -5.27 11.67
N TYR A 812 -2.19 -4.43 11.90
CA TYR A 812 -3.26 -4.64 12.89
C TYR A 812 -4.17 -5.83 12.52
N SER A 813 -3.84 -6.57 11.46
CA SER A 813 -4.48 -7.82 11.07
C SER A 813 -3.67 -9.04 11.49
N VAL A 814 -4.37 -10.10 11.88
CA VAL A 814 -3.88 -11.48 11.97
C VAL A 814 -4.79 -12.39 11.14
N LEU A 815 -4.29 -13.55 10.72
CA LEU A 815 -5.09 -14.55 10.05
C LEU A 815 -5.84 -15.39 11.11
N PRO A 816 -7.00 -16.00 10.80
CA PRO A 816 -7.63 -16.97 11.68
C PRO A 816 -6.71 -18.15 12.06
N THR A 817 -5.78 -18.49 11.15
CA THR A 817 -4.75 -19.54 11.28
C THR A 817 -3.52 -19.11 12.09
N SER A 818 -3.36 -17.82 12.41
CA SER A 818 -2.24 -17.34 13.25
C SER A 818 -2.31 -17.95 14.65
N THR A 819 -1.16 -18.15 15.30
CA THR A 819 -1.11 -18.65 16.69
C THR A 819 -1.45 -17.55 17.69
N LEU A 820 -1.88 -17.96 18.90
CA LEU A 820 -2.10 -17.04 20.00
C LEU A 820 -0.80 -16.31 20.38
N GLY A 821 0.34 -17.02 20.43
CA GLY A 821 1.66 -16.44 20.69
C GLY A 821 2.02 -15.31 19.73
N TYR A 822 1.92 -15.55 18.42
CA TYR A 822 2.14 -14.52 17.39
C TYR A 822 1.20 -13.32 17.55
N THR A 823 -0.05 -13.57 17.94
CA THR A 823 -1.05 -12.51 18.16
C THR A 823 -0.72 -11.67 19.40
N ILE A 824 -0.26 -12.31 20.49
CA ILE A 824 0.25 -11.65 21.69
C ILE A 824 1.47 -10.81 21.37
N GLU A 825 2.46 -11.36 20.67
CA GLU A 825 3.68 -10.64 20.26
C GLU A 825 3.35 -9.40 19.43
N LYS A 826 2.43 -9.54 18.45
CA LYS A 826 1.94 -8.44 17.64
C LYS A 826 1.22 -7.37 18.47
N LEU A 827 0.36 -7.74 19.41
CA LEU A 827 -0.29 -6.79 20.34
C LEU A 827 0.73 -6.02 21.18
N LEU A 828 1.72 -6.72 21.76
CA LEU A 828 2.75 -6.14 22.62
C LEU A 828 3.73 -5.24 21.85
N ALA A 829 4.18 -5.66 20.67
CA ALA A 829 5.07 -4.88 19.82
C ALA A 829 4.41 -3.59 19.31
N THR A 830 3.11 -3.65 19.00
CA THR A 830 2.34 -2.53 18.43
C THR A 830 1.62 -1.68 19.49
N LYS A 831 1.70 -2.08 20.77
CA LYS A 831 1.16 -1.39 21.95
C LYS A 831 -0.35 -1.08 21.87
N VAL A 832 -1.13 -1.96 21.24
CA VAL A 832 -2.59 -1.81 21.15
C VAL A 832 -3.34 -2.87 21.96
N HIS A 833 -4.51 -2.48 22.46
CA HIS A 833 -5.38 -3.36 23.24
C HIS A 833 -6.18 -4.35 22.39
N ARG A 834 -6.21 -4.19 21.05
CA ARG A 834 -6.94 -5.06 20.12
C ARG A 834 -6.29 -5.14 18.74
N VAL A 835 -6.40 -6.30 18.13
CA VAL A 835 -5.97 -6.64 16.76
C VAL A 835 -7.19 -7.22 16.03
N PHE A 836 -7.29 -6.93 14.74
CA PHE A 836 -8.37 -7.37 13.87
C PHE A 836 -8.00 -8.69 13.20
N VAL A 837 -8.98 -9.54 12.92
CA VAL A 837 -8.77 -10.80 12.21
C VAL A 837 -9.26 -10.65 10.78
N ALA A 838 -8.44 -11.02 9.80
CA ALA A 838 -8.76 -10.89 8.38
C ALA A 838 -8.36 -12.13 7.58
N ASP A 839 -9.13 -12.47 6.54
CA ASP A 839 -8.79 -13.51 5.57
C ASP A 839 -7.61 -13.10 4.68
N GLU A 840 -6.92 -14.11 4.14
CA GLU A 840 -5.95 -13.93 3.06
C GLU A 840 -6.62 -13.34 1.81
N PRO A 841 -6.02 -12.35 1.14
CA PRO A 841 -6.51 -11.88 -0.15
C PRO A 841 -6.28 -12.96 -1.22
N GLU A 842 -7.35 -13.50 -1.82
CA GLU A 842 -7.21 -14.47 -2.91
C GLU A 842 -6.39 -13.87 -4.07
N PRO A 843 -5.39 -14.60 -4.63
CA PRO A 843 -4.42 -14.06 -5.59
C PRO A 843 -5.02 -13.62 -6.94
N SER A 844 -6.30 -13.88 -7.20
CA SER A 844 -7.06 -13.44 -8.38
C SER A 844 -7.94 -12.21 -8.14
N SER A 845 -7.97 -11.66 -6.93
CA SER A 845 -8.82 -10.52 -6.56
C SER A 845 -8.19 -9.17 -6.94
N PRO A 846 -8.95 -8.18 -7.43
CA PRO A 846 -8.47 -6.80 -7.43
C PRO A 846 -8.24 -6.33 -5.99
N PRO A 847 -7.28 -5.42 -5.73
CA PRO A 847 -6.92 -4.98 -4.36
C PRO A 847 -8.02 -4.24 -3.60
N PHE A 848 -9.18 -4.00 -4.24
CA PHE A 848 -10.38 -3.42 -3.65
C PHE A 848 -11.59 -4.17 -4.20
N GLY A 849 -12.30 -4.95 -3.37
CA GLY A 849 -13.48 -5.71 -3.84
C GLY A 849 -14.28 -6.43 -2.77
N GLN A 850 -13.64 -7.29 -1.97
CA GLN A 850 -14.30 -8.07 -0.92
C GLN A 850 -13.73 -7.73 0.46
N GLY A 851 -14.62 -7.59 1.44
CA GLY A 851 -14.23 -7.33 2.82
C GLY A 851 -13.62 -8.57 3.47
N ASN A 852 -12.38 -8.45 3.92
CA ASN A 852 -11.61 -9.55 4.50
C ASN A 852 -11.81 -9.72 6.01
N LEU A 853 -12.45 -8.76 6.70
CA LEU A 853 -12.54 -8.72 8.17
C LEU A 853 -13.47 -9.81 8.74
N LYS A 854 -12.93 -10.69 9.58
CA LYS A 854 -13.65 -11.79 10.27
C LYS A 854 -13.99 -11.50 11.72
N GLY A 855 -13.21 -10.67 12.39
CA GLY A 855 -13.39 -10.48 13.83
C GLY A 855 -12.36 -9.57 14.48
N VAL A 856 -12.35 -9.58 15.81
CA VAL A 856 -11.39 -8.87 16.67
C VAL A 856 -10.91 -9.79 17.78
N VAL A 857 -9.65 -9.63 18.19
CA VAL A 857 -9.05 -10.23 19.39
C VAL A 857 -8.42 -9.12 20.24
N SER A 858 -8.78 -9.06 21.51
CA SER A 858 -8.27 -8.10 22.49
C SER A 858 -7.43 -8.76 23.58
N LEU A 859 -6.72 -7.94 24.37
CA LEU A 859 -5.99 -8.44 25.56
C LEU A 859 -6.90 -9.12 26.58
N VAL A 860 -8.16 -8.68 26.70
CA VAL A 860 -9.16 -9.28 27.59
C VAL A 860 -9.54 -10.68 27.10
N ASP A 861 -9.74 -10.86 25.79
CA ASP A 861 -10.09 -12.16 25.19
C ASP A 861 -8.94 -13.18 25.39
N ILE A 862 -7.71 -12.72 25.25
CA ILE A 862 -6.50 -13.53 25.48
C ILE A 862 -6.40 -13.94 26.96
N LEU A 863 -6.63 -13.02 27.90
CA LEU A 863 -6.62 -13.33 29.33
C LEU A 863 -7.79 -14.23 29.74
N ALA A 864 -8.97 -14.08 29.12
CA ALA A 864 -10.09 -14.99 29.29
C ALA A 864 -9.79 -16.40 28.75
N VAL A 865 -9.05 -16.52 27.64
CA VAL A 865 -8.53 -17.81 27.14
C VAL A 865 -7.57 -18.44 28.14
N PHE A 866 -6.62 -17.70 28.73
CA PHE A 866 -5.76 -18.24 29.78
C PHE A 866 -6.55 -18.66 31.03
N ALA A 867 -7.49 -17.83 31.49
CA ALA A 867 -8.34 -18.12 32.65
C ALA A 867 -9.16 -19.41 32.45
N ARG A 868 -9.79 -19.58 31.27
CA ARG A 868 -10.59 -20.77 30.92
C ARG A 868 -9.79 -22.06 30.97
N HIS A 869 -8.59 -22.08 30.39
CA HIS A 869 -7.76 -23.29 30.36
C HIS A 869 -7.10 -23.59 31.72
N LEU A 870 -7.01 -22.60 32.62
CA LEU A 870 -6.52 -22.76 33.99
C LEU A 870 -7.63 -23.05 35.02
N GLY A 871 -8.87 -23.33 34.58
CA GLY A 871 -9.97 -23.72 35.45
C GLY A 871 -10.57 -22.58 36.30
N ILE A 872 -10.33 -21.32 35.93
CA ILE A 872 -10.89 -20.14 36.61
C ILE A 872 -12.23 -19.77 35.96
N GLU A 873 -13.26 -19.50 36.77
CA GLU A 873 -14.57 -19.02 36.30
C GLU A 873 -14.49 -17.58 35.74
N ALA A 874 -14.01 -17.47 34.49
CA ALA A 874 -14.21 -16.28 33.67
C ALA A 874 -15.70 -16.15 33.28
N ASN A 875 -16.20 -14.91 33.28
CA ASN A 875 -17.62 -14.63 33.15
C ASN A 875 -18.17 -15.07 31.76
N PRO A 876 -19.23 -15.90 31.67
CA PRO A 876 -19.77 -16.37 30.38
C PRO A 876 -20.38 -15.27 29.49
N GLY A 877 -20.51 -14.04 29.98
CA GLY A 877 -21.18 -12.92 29.29
C GLY A 877 -20.45 -12.30 28.08
N LEU A 878 -19.20 -12.68 27.78
CA LEU A 878 -18.42 -12.07 26.68
C LEU A 878 -18.40 -12.89 25.37
N ILE A 879 -18.99 -14.09 25.35
CA ILE A 879 -19.06 -14.94 24.13
C ILE A 879 -20.52 -15.17 23.67
N TYR A 880 -21.52 -14.78 24.46
CA TYR A 880 -22.95 -14.95 24.14
C TYR A 880 -23.81 -13.71 24.42
N ILE A 881 -23.38 -12.54 23.95
CA ILE A 881 -24.28 -11.38 23.74
C ILE A 881 -23.93 -10.68 22.41
N TYR A 882 -24.39 -11.25 21.28
CA TYR A 882 -25.27 -10.61 20.29
C TYR A 882 -25.54 -11.54 19.10
#